data_AF-A0A2N2NRT3-F1
#
_entry.id   AF-A0A2N2NRT3-F1
#
_cell.length_a   1.000
_cell.length_b   1.000
_cell.length_c   1.000
_cell.angle_alpha   90.00
_cell.angle_beta   90.00
_cell.angle_gamma   90.00
#
_symmetry.space_group_name_H-M   'P 1'
#
loop_
_entity.id
_entity.type
_entity.pdbx_description
1 polymer ?
#
loop_
_entity_poly.entity_id
_entity_poly.type
_entity_poly.pdbx_seq_one_letter_code
_entity_poly.pdbx_strand_id
1 'polypeptide(L)'
;MKQLSRLPSQLLRLVSQPAITLLFATLLVYGFFIPFLGYYWDDLMLQWISASMGTTGLANYFSTNRPVWGLFYQLSTTLLGDDPWQWQVFAIFWRWLAAYGLYCLAKQLWKEKIPSLMAALIFLTYPGFVQQYIATVYGHFFLVLSAFFFSLTFSLMAIRTLDRKRSWQLQAVALLLSAVNLFSMEYFFMLELLRPLLMWVVMREDGVPVRQQLVKVLQRWLPYLLVFLAAGVWRAFLFDYQTNNYEVGLLEMLRTNPLQTILTLLGTVLWDLWQTVLKVWGLVLQFPRFEEFGPRAWLIVAVISLALLVFVSLVMFWLGRQSAPSEKPERSPYWKSLWIALVALLLAGVPFWLTQIPIGLTFPNDRFTLPFILGVALFWVSMMMLIPIRRWMQVGLLVLAVVLSGAYQLRMGVQFQRDWEQQTRFFWQMVWRIPALEENTIIFAHELPLQFFSDNSLTGGLNWIYSNPDRQDNSIPYVLYYPTVRVGQAVRALTPDEPVHQNLLVGDFYGNTSDSIALFYQPPACLRVLDPELEPDNWMVPLQVRETIHLTDWNVILPEPQHVPPAIFGSEPTHGWCYYFQKADLARQLGDWDEVQRLGEIAFQLADQPNDPAERFPFIEGYAHLGLWQEAVSMSAQSAKVSTVIHPAICHLWDRIERETQNSKEKSKAIQHATEPLQCEAQP
;
A
#
# COMPACT_ATOMS: atom_id res chain seq x y z
N MET A 1 -11.30 39.04 -36.16
CA MET A 1 -9.99 38.80 -35.50
C MET A 1 -9.90 39.19 -34.01
N LYS A 2 -10.70 40.13 -33.46
CA LYS A 2 -10.68 40.46 -32.00
C LYS A 2 -11.40 39.45 -31.08
N GLN A 3 -12.25 38.56 -31.61
CA GLN A 3 -12.93 37.52 -30.81
C GLN A 3 -12.08 36.26 -30.61
N LEU A 4 -11.25 35.88 -31.60
CA LEU A 4 -10.38 34.70 -31.52
C LEU A 4 -9.22 34.85 -30.50
N SER A 5 -8.78 36.07 -30.15
CA SER A 5 -7.76 36.30 -29.12
C SER A 5 -8.32 36.31 -27.68
N ARG A 6 -9.65 36.33 -27.51
CA ARG A 6 -10.30 36.34 -26.19
C ARG A 6 -10.48 34.93 -25.60
N LEU A 7 -10.73 33.93 -26.43
CA LEU A 7 -10.88 32.53 -26.01
C LEU A 7 -9.64 31.95 -25.29
N PRO A 8 -8.42 32.01 -25.86
CA PRO A 8 -7.24 31.44 -25.19
C PRO A 8 -6.89 32.18 -23.89
N SER A 9 -7.11 33.50 -23.83
CA SER A 9 -6.87 34.28 -22.61
C SER A 9 -7.91 34.00 -21.51
N GLN A 10 -9.17 33.75 -21.86
CA GLN A 10 -10.21 33.32 -20.93
C GLN A 10 -9.95 31.90 -20.40
N LEU A 11 -9.53 30.97 -21.26
CA LEU A 11 -9.20 29.60 -20.87
C LEU A 11 -7.98 29.56 -19.94
N LEU A 12 -6.91 30.30 -20.26
CA LEU A 12 -5.76 30.48 -19.36
C LEU A 12 -6.17 31.09 -18.01
N ARG A 13 -7.14 32.01 -17.99
CA ARG A 13 -7.68 32.60 -16.75
C ARG A 13 -8.45 31.61 -15.89
N LEU A 14 -9.17 30.69 -16.52
CA LEU A 14 -9.87 29.62 -15.82
C LEU A 14 -8.86 28.60 -15.28
N VAL A 15 -7.97 28.09 -16.12
CA VAL A 15 -7.02 27.03 -15.78
C VAL A 15 -6.02 27.45 -14.69
N SER A 16 -5.66 28.73 -14.64
CA SER A 16 -4.78 29.32 -13.62
C SER A 16 -5.47 29.59 -12.27
N GLN A 17 -6.77 29.33 -12.15
CA GLN A 17 -7.43 29.27 -10.85
C GLN A 17 -6.75 28.15 -10.03
N PRO A 18 -6.29 28.40 -8.80
CA PRO A 18 -5.51 27.44 -8.01
C PRO A 18 -6.18 26.07 -7.87
N ALA A 19 -7.50 26.05 -7.61
CA ALA A 19 -8.27 24.82 -7.51
C ALA A 19 -8.24 24.02 -8.83
N ILE A 20 -8.37 24.68 -9.98
CA ILE A 20 -8.36 24.04 -11.29
C ILE A 20 -6.95 23.59 -11.66
N THR A 21 -5.93 24.43 -11.44
CA THR A 21 -4.53 24.05 -11.67
C THR A 21 -4.16 22.79 -10.90
N LEU A 22 -4.51 22.74 -9.60
CA LEU A 22 -4.23 21.59 -8.75
C LEU A 22 -5.03 20.36 -9.21
N LEU A 23 -6.28 20.53 -9.65
CA LEU A 23 -7.08 19.42 -10.16
C LEU A 23 -6.43 18.79 -11.39
N PHE A 24 -6.08 19.61 -12.38
CA PHE A 24 -5.39 19.13 -13.58
C PHE A 24 -4.04 18.50 -13.26
N ALA A 25 -3.25 19.08 -12.36
CA ALA A 25 -1.99 18.47 -11.93
C ALA A 25 -2.20 17.11 -11.23
N THR A 26 -3.24 16.99 -10.39
CA THR A 26 -3.60 15.72 -9.72
C THR A 26 -4.00 14.68 -10.75
N LEU A 27 -4.86 15.03 -11.71
CA LEU A 27 -5.34 14.14 -12.77
C LEU A 27 -4.21 13.70 -13.72
N LEU A 28 -3.28 14.59 -14.04
CA LEU A 28 -2.10 14.22 -14.84
C LEU A 28 -1.24 13.19 -14.11
N VAL A 29 -0.97 13.37 -12.81
CA VAL A 29 -0.06 12.48 -12.06
C VAL A 29 -0.72 11.15 -11.69
N TYR A 30 -2.00 11.15 -11.28
CA TYR A 30 -2.65 9.96 -10.72
C TYR A 30 -3.83 9.44 -11.57
N GLY A 31 -4.46 10.30 -12.37
CA GLY A 31 -5.72 9.99 -13.06
C GLY A 31 -5.61 8.93 -14.14
N PHE A 32 -4.43 8.76 -14.77
CA PHE A 32 -4.21 7.72 -15.78
C PHE A 32 -4.46 6.31 -15.24
N PHE A 33 -4.18 6.07 -13.96
CA PHE A 33 -4.24 4.73 -13.36
C PHE A 33 -5.61 4.31 -12.85
N ILE A 34 -6.61 5.21 -12.85
CA ILE A 34 -7.96 4.92 -12.32
C ILE A 34 -8.55 3.57 -12.80
N PRO A 35 -8.50 3.20 -14.09
CA PRO A 35 -9.11 1.95 -14.55
C PRO A 35 -8.18 0.73 -14.44
N PHE A 36 -6.93 0.89 -13.98
CA PHE A 36 -5.91 -0.16 -14.00
C PHE A 36 -5.47 -0.62 -12.62
N LEU A 37 -6.05 -0.06 -11.56
CA LEU A 37 -5.69 -0.34 -10.17
C LEU A 37 -6.84 -1.06 -9.47
N GLY A 38 -6.48 -1.93 -8.52
CA GLY A 38 -7.44 -2.62 -7.65
C GLY A 38 -7.29 -2.20 -6.18
N TYR A 39 -7.43 -3.19 -5.31
CA TYR A 39 -7.26 -3.04 -3.87
C TYR A 39 -5.91 -3.54 -3.40
N TYR A 40 -5.31 -2.80 -2.47
CA TYR A 40 -3.95 -3.04 -1.98
C TYR A 40 -3.96 -3.07 -0.46
N TRP A 41 -3.13 -3.94 0.11
CA TRP A 41 -2.90 -4.00 1.53
C TRP A 41 -4.22 -3.98 2.35
N ASP A 42 -4.34 -3.08 3.33
CA ASP A 42 -5.52 -2.93 4.18
C ASP A 42 -6.82 -2.65 3.40
N ASP A 43 -6.77 -2.10 2.17
CA ASP A 43 -7.97 -1.93 1.35
C ASP A 43 -8.67 -3.27 1.13
N LEU A 44 -7.91 -4.35 0.89
CA LEU A 44 -8.50 -5.66 0.56
C LEU A 44 -9.32 -6.21 1.73
N MET A 45 -8.78 -6.13 2.95
CA MET A 45 -9.50 -6.52 4.16
C MET A 45 -10.73 -5.64 4.40
N LEU A 46 -10.61 -4.33 4.28
CA LEU A 46 -11.71 -3.41 4.54
C LEU A 46 -12.86 -3.58 3.55
N GLN A 47 -12.55 -3.83 2.28
CA GLN A 47 -13.56 -4.05 1.25
C GLN A 47 -14.21 -5.43 1.39
N TRP A 48 -13.43 -6.47 1.70
CA TRP A 48 -13.98 -7.78 2.04
C TRP A 48 -14.94 -7.69 3.24
N ILE A 49 -14.55 -7.01 4.33
CA ILE A 49 -15.42 -6.80 5.50
C ILE A 49 -16.69 -6.04 5.11
N SER A 50 -16.57 -4.99 4.28
CA SER A 50 -17.72 -4.23 3.82
C SER A 50 -18.68 -5.07 2.99
N ALA A 51 -18.15 -5.89 2.07
CA ALA A 51 -18.94 -6.72 1.16
C ALA A 51 -19.61 -7.91 1.86
N SER A 52 -18.91 -8.56 2.80
CA SER A 52 -19.41 -9.76 3.50
C SER A 52 -20.20 -9.43 4.77
N MET A 53 -19.75 -8.46 5.57
CA MET A 53 -20.29 -8.18 6.91
C MET A 53 -21.00 -6.81 7.01
N GLY A 54 -21.01 -6.05 5.92
CA GLY A 54 -21.69 -4.76 5.84
C GLY A 54 -21.11 -3.68 6.77
N THR A 55 -21.94 -2.68 7.07
CA THR A 55 -21.55 -1.54 7.92
C THR A 55 -21.28 -1.94 9.37
N THR A 56 -21.95 -2.99 9.86
CA THR A 56 -21.72 -3.54 11.20
C THR A 56 -20.33 -4.16 11.32
N GLY A 57 -19.87 -4.91 10.30
CA GLY A 57 -18.50 -5.45 10.28
C GLY A 57 -17.44 -4.35 10.34
N LEU A 58 -17.61 -3.27 9.56
CA LEU A 58 -16.71 -2.11 9.61
C LEU A 58 -16.76 -1.39 10.97
N ALA A 59 -17.94 -1.26 11.57
CA ALA A 59 -18.08 -0.68 12.90
C ALA A 59 -17.32 -1.50 13.94
N ASN A 60 -17.42 -2.84 13.89
CA ASN A 60 -16.70 -3.75 14.77
C ASN A 60 -15.18 -3.64 14.58
N TYR A 61 -14.71 -3.66 13.32
CA TYR A 61 -13.29 -3.52 12.99
C TYR A 61 -12.67 -2.24 13.57
N PHE A 62 -13.39 -1.11 13.51
CA PHE A 62 -12.92 0.18 14.00
C PHE A 62 -13.24 0.47 15.47
N SER A 63 -14.06 -0.35 16.12
CA SER A 63 -14.60 -0.10 17.48
C SER A 63 -13.51 0.03 18.54
N THR A 64 -12.42 -0.74 18.40
CA THR A 64 -11.35 -0.83 19.39
C THR A 64 -10.34 0.31 19.31
N ASN A 65 -10.18 0.91 18.12
CA ASN A 65 -9.09 1.84 17.85
C ASN A 65 -9.53 3.22 17.35
N ARG A 66 -10.50 3.29 16.42
CA ARG A 66 -10.83 4.55 15.72
C ARG A 66 -12.33 4.60 15.33
N PRO A 67 -13.27 4.64 16.28
CA PRO A 67 -14.70 4.55 15.95
C PRO A 67 -15.22 5.71 15.09
N VAL A 68 -14.75 6.95 15.32
CA VAL A 68 -15.13 8.09 14.48
C VAL A 68 -14.59 7.93 13.05
N TRP A 69 -13.41 7.33 12.90
CA TRP A 69 -12.87 6.98 11.59
C TRP A 69 -13.76 5.96 10.88
N GLY A 70 -14.19 4.92 11.61
CA GLY A 70 -15.09 3.89 11.10
C GLY A 70 -16.42 4.41 10.57
N LEU A 71 -16.93 5.53 11.10
CA LEU A 71 -18.14 6.19 10.55
C LEU A 71 -17.92 6.68 9.12
N PHE A 72 -16.72 7.21 8.81
CA PHE A 72 -16.41 7.64 7.45
C PHE A 72 -16.31 6.47 6.49
N TYR A 73 -15.75 5.33 6.93
CA TYR A 73 -15.70 4.11 6.12
C TYR A 73 -17.10 3.57 5.85
N GLN A 74 -17.94 3.47 6.86
CA GLN A 74 -19.34 3.03 6.67
C GLN A 74 -20.09 3.92 5.68
N LEU A 75 -19.91 5.24 5.76
CA LEU A 75 -20.55 6.18 4.83
C LEU A 75 -20.00 6.05 3.42
N SER A 76 -18.67 5.97 3.26
CA SER A 76 -18.03 5.93 1.95
C SER A 76 -18.26 4.61 1.23
N THR A 77 -18.23 3.47 1.94
CA THR A 77 -18.54 2.17 1.34
C THR A 77 -20.00 2.05 0.94
N THR A 78 -20.93 2.62 1.72
CA THR A 78 -22.35 2.68 1.32
C THR A 78 -22.57 3.54 0.06
N LEU A 79 -21.76 4.58 -0.15
CA LEU A 79 -21.91 5.50 -1.28
C LEU A 79 -21.23 5.00 -2.57
N LEU A 80 -20.06 4.37 -2.46
CA LEU A 80 -19.21 3.98 -3.59
C LEU A 80 -19.32 2.48 -3.94
N GLY A 81 -19.65 1.62 -2.98
CA GLY A 81 -19.64 0.17 -3.16
C GLY A 81 -18.24 -0.40 -3.45
N ASP A 82 -18.20 -1.51 -4.18
CA ASP A 82 -17.03 -2.41 -4.23
C ASP A 82 -16.15 -2.25 -5.48
N ASP A 83 -16.46 -1.27 -6.34
CA ASP A 83 -15.71 -1.03 -7.58
C ASP A 83 -14.40 -0.25 -7.28
N PRO A 84 -13.21 -0.79 -7.61
CA PRO A 84 -11.94 -0.14 -7.29
C PRO A 84 -11.76 1.25 -7.91
N TRP A 85 -12.24 1.47 -9.14
CA TRP A 85 -12.08 2.74 -9.84
C TRP A 85 -12.75 3.91 -9.09
N GLN A 86 -13.86 3.63 -8.38
CA GLN A 86 -14.58 4.63 -7.60
C GLN A 86 -13.75 5.12 -6.41
N TRP A 87 -13.05 4.18 -5.77
CA TRP A 87 -12.12 4.47 -4.68
C TRP A 87 -10.90 5.25 -5.15
N GLN A 88 -10.36 4.94 -6.33
CA GLN A 88 -9.27 5.73 -6.93
C GLN A 88 -9.71 7.19 -7.16
N VAL A 89 -10.92 7.41 -7.68
CA VAL A 89 -11.50 8.76 -7.84
C VAL A 89 -11.68 9.45 -6.48
N PHE A 90 -12.18 8.73 -5.48
CA PHE A 90 -12.32 9.24 -4.10
C PHE A 90 -10.98 9.69 -3.52
N ALA A 91 -9.93 8.87 -3.63
CA ALA A 91 -8.59 9.20 -3.12
C ALA A 91 -7.96 10.38 -3.85
N ILE A 92 -8.12 10.44 -5.17
CA ILE A 92 -7.64 11.56 -6.01
C ILE A 92 -8.36 12.86 -5.62
N PHE A 93 -9.68 12.80 -5.43
CA PHE A 93 -10.49 13.95 -5.02
C PHE A 93 -10.02 14.51 -3.67
N TRP A 94 -9.85 13.64 -2.66
CA TRP A 94 -9.43 14.10 -1.33
C TRP A 94 -7.98 14.60 -1.32
N ARG A 95 -7.07 14.00 -2.09
CA ARG A 95 -5.70 14.54 -2.25
C ARG A 95 -5.71 15.91 -2.91
N TRP A 96 -6.50 16.10 -3.95
CA TRP A 96 -6.69 17.40 -4.58
C TRP A 96 -7.24 18.44 -3.59
N LEU A 97 -8.26 18.06 -2.82
CA LEU A 97 -8.90 18.94 -1.86
C LEU A 97 -7.94 19.30 -0.70
N ALA A 98 -7.11 18.36 -0.24
CA ALA A 98 -6.05 18.63 0.73
C ALA A 98 -5.00 19.60 0.16
N ALA A 99 -4.55 19.39 -1.07
CA ALA A 99 -3.62 20.30 -1.75
C ALA A 99 -4.21 21.71 -1.87
N TYR A 100 -5.51 21.83 -2.18
CA TYR A 100 -6.20 23.11 -2.23
C TYR A 100 -6.37 23.75 -0.85
N GLY A 101 -6.63 22.96 0.19
CA GLY A 101 -6.61 23.40 1.59
C GLY A 101 -5.25 23.98 1.98
N LEU A 102 -4.14 23.30 1.62
CA LEU A 102 -2.78 23.79 1.85
C LEU A 102 -2.50 25.08 1.06
N TYR A 103 -2.95 25.17 -0.20
CA TYR A 103 -2.86 26.41 -0.96
C TYR A 103 -3.52 27.58 -0.21
N CYS A 104 -4.73 27.36 0.31
CA CYS A 104 -5.47 28.37 1.04
C CYS A 104 -4.75 28.79 2.33
N LEU A 105 -4.18 27.82 3.07
CA LEU A 105 -3.38 28.08 4.26
C LEU A 105 -2.11 28.88 3.93
N ALA A 106 -1.34 28.44 2.94
CA ALA A 106 -0.13 29.12 2.48
C ALA A 106 -0.42 30.55 1.98
N LYS A 107 -1.58 30.75 1.35
CA LYS A 107 -2.04 32.06 0.93
C LYS A 107 -2.30 33.00 2.10
N GLN A 108 -2.71 32.49 3.27
CA GLN A 108 -2.81 33.31 4.48
C GLN A 108 -1.43 33.77 4.97
N LEU A 109 -0.38 32.96 4.78
CA LEU A 109 0.99 33.29 5.23
C LEU A 109 1.70 34.26 4.28
N TRP A 110 1.77 33.94 2.99
CA TRP A 110 2.58 34.71 2.04
C TRP A 110 1.81 35.80 1.30
N LYS A 111 0.47 35.77 1.28
CA LYS A 111 -0.39 36.64 0.45
C LYS A 111 -0.12 36.57 -1.06
N GLU A 112 0.93 35.89 -1.52
CA GLU A 112 1.32 35.72 -2.93
C GLU A 112 0.71 34.44 -3.54
N LYS A 113 0.33 34.47 -4.82
CA LYS A 113 -0.30 33.31 -5.48
C LYS A 113 0.71 32.21 -5.84
N ILE A 114 1.84 32.60 -6.44
CA ILE A 114 2.83 31.64 -7.00
C ILE A 114 3.46 30.78 -5.90
N PRO A 115 4.05 31.32 -4.80
CA PRO A 115 4.64 30.49 -3.76
C PRO A 115 3.61 29.55 -3.10
N SER A 116 2.39 30.05 -2.85
CA SER A 116 1.30 29.25 -2.28
C SER A 116 0.92 28.07 -3.18
N LEU A 117 0.87 28.28 -4.50
CA LEU A 117 0.59 27.23 -5.48
C LEU A 117 1.75 26.23 -5.59
N MET A 118 2.99 26.68 -5.48
CA MET A 118 4.16 25.78 -5.45
C MET A 118 4.17 24.90 -4.21
N ALA A 119 3.80 25.42 -3.03
CA ALA A 119 3.70 24.60 -1.81
C ALA A 119 2.63 23.51 -1.95
N ALA A 120 1.47 23.86 -2.51
CA ALA A 120 0.42 22.89 -2.80
C ALA A 120 0.83 21.84 -3.85
N LEU A 121 1.60 22.23 -4.88
CA LEU A 121 2.12 21.29 -5.87
C LEU A 121 3.21 20.36 -5.29
N ILE A 122 4.10 20.87 -4.44
CA ILE A 122 5.08 20.03 -3.71
C ILE A 122 4.35 19.03 -2.81
N PHE A 123 3.32 19.46 -2.09
CA PHE A 123 2.49 18.55 -1.30
C PHE A 123 1.86 17.45 -2.17
N LEU A 124 1.30 17.85 -3.31
CA LEU A 124 0.60 16.95 -4.22
C LEU A 124 1.53 15.90 -4.83
N THR A 125 2.78 16.23 -5.14
CA THR A 125 3.73 15.30 -5.77
C THR A 125 4.79 14.75 -4.83
N TYR A 126 4.76 15.08 -3.53
CA TYR A 126 5.82 14.76 -2.56
C TYR A 126 6.34 13.32 -2.69
N PRO A 127 7.65 13.10 -2.89
CA PRO A 127 8.16 11.78 -3.24
C PRO A 127 8.25 10.83 -2.04
N GLY A 128 8.15 11.33 -0.81
CA GLY A 128 8.28 10.49 0.39
C GLY A 128 7.03 9.70 0.73
N PHE A 129 5.92 9.94 0.02
CA PHE A 129 4.65 9.25 0.22
C PHE A 129 4.17 8.71 -1.13
N VAL A 130 4.23 7.40 -1.32
CA VAL A 130 3.90 6.73 -2.60
C VAL A 130 2.59 5.93 -2.54
N GLN A 131 2.00 5.81 -1.36
CA GLN A 131 0.83 4.95 -1.13
C GLN A 131 -0.51 5.58 -1.57
N GLN A 132 -0.50 6.56 -2.49
CA GLN A 132 -1.74 7.16 -3.04
C GLN A 132 -2.73 6.12 -3.57
N TYR A 133 -2.18 5.05 -4.15
CA TYR A 133 -2.92 4.04 -4.89
C TYR A 133 -3.62 3.03 -3.97
N ILE A 134 -3.26 3.00 -2.67
CA ILE A 134 -4.02 2.32 -1.61
C ILE A 134 -5.19 3.24 -1.23
N ALA A 135 -6.15 3.29 -2.15
CA ALA A 135 -7.08 4.39 -2.30
C ALA A 135 -8.13 4.46 -1.20
N THR A 136 -8.60 3.31 -0.70
CA THR A 136 -9.58 3.29 0.39
C THR A 136 -8.96 3.91 1.65
N VAL A 137 -7.78 3.41 2.05
CA VAL A 137 -7.08 3.92 3.23
C VAL A 137 -6.69 5.38 3.06
N TYR A 138 -5.88 5.71 2.05
CA TYR A 138 -5.32 7.06 1.97
C TYR A 138 -6.29 8.11 1.47
N GLY A 139 -7.37 7.73 0.78
CA GLY A 139 -8.48 8.65 0.53
C GLY A 139 -9.06 9.21 1.83
N HIS A 140 -9.23 8.37 2.85
CA HIS A 140 -9.67 8.82 4.18
C HIS A 140 -8.59 9.62 4.93
N PHE A 141 -7.31 9.26 4.80
CA PHE A 141 -6.22 10.09 5.33
C PHE A 141 -6.24 11.50 4.74
N PHE A 142 -6.42 11.63 3.42
CA PHE A 142 -6.53 12.93 2.76
C PHE A 142 -7.84 13.66 3.09
N LEU A 143 -8.93 12.94 3.38
CA LEU A 143 -10.16 13.54 3.90
C LEU A 143 -9.89 14.29 5.20
N VAL A 144 -9.22 13.62 6.13
CA VAL A 144 -8.93 14.21 7.43
C VAL A 144 -7.82 15.26 7.37
N LEU A 145 -6.83 15.07 6.51
CA LEU A 145 -5.82 16.10 6.24
C LEU A 145 -6.45 17.35 5.59
N SER A 146 -7.47 17.18 4.74
CA SER A 146 -8.27 18.30 4.21
C SER A 146 -8.98 19.04 5.33
N ALA A 147 -9.66 18.32 6.23
CA ALA A 147 -10.31 18.92 7.40
C ALA A 147 -9.31 19.71 8.25
N PHE A 148 -8.11 19.17 8.49
CA PHE A 148 -7.04 19.86 9.19
C PHE A 148 -6.61 21.17 8.49
N PHE A 149 -6.29 21.13 7.20
CA PHE A 149 -5.85 22.34 6.48
C PHE A 149 -6.93 23.42 6.37
N PHE A 150 -8.19 23.03 6.12
CA PHE A 150 -9.30 23.97 6.12
C PHE A 150 -9.59 24.52 7.50
N SER A 151 -9.47 23.71 8.55
CA SER A 151 -9.59 24.16 9.93
C SER A 151 -8.55 25.24 10.26
N LEU A 152 -7.28 25.03 9.90
CA LEU A 152 -6.23 26.04 10.07
C LEU A 152 -6.56 27.30 9.26
N THR A 153 -6.89 27.14 7.99
CA THR A 153 -7.23 28.24 7.07
C THR A 153 -8.37 29.11 7.61
N PHE A 154 -9.50 28.50 7.97
CA PHE A 154 -10.66 29.23 8.45
C PHE A 154 -10.42 29.91 9.79
N SER A 155 -9.60 29.32 10.67
CA SER A 155 -9.22 29.99 11.92
C SER A 155 -8.41 31.28 11.68
N LEU A 156 -7.50 31.29 10.69
CA LEU A 156 -6.75 32.49 10.32
C LEU A 156 -7.62 33.51 9.58
N MET A 157 -8.56 33.05 8.75
CA MET A 157 -9.53 33.93 8.08
C MET A 157 -10.49 34.58 9.08
N ALA A 158 -10.93 33.84 10.11
CA ALA A 158 -11.81 34.36 11.16
C ALA A 158 -11.16 35.51 11.93
N ILE A 159 -9.85 35.44 12.17
CA ILE A 159 -9.06 36.49 12.84
C ILE A 159 -8.95 37.76 11.98
N ARG A 160 -8.79 37.61 10.65
CA ARG A 160 -8.64 38.74 9.72
C ARG A 160 -9.96 39.42 9.36
N THR A 161 -11.08 38.76 9.57
CA THR A 161 -12.40 39.25 9.16
C THR A 161 -12.93 40.25 10.19
N LEU A 162 -13.24 41.48 9.75
CA LEU A 162 -13.82 42.52 10.59
C LEU A 162 -15.31 42.29 10.90
N ASP A 163 -16.03 41.59 10.01
CA ASP A 163 -17.43 41.20 10.23
C ASP A 163 -17.52 40.13 11.31
N ARG A 164 -18.11 40.51 12.46
CA ARG A 164 -18.25 39.65 13.63
C ARG A 164 -19.09 38.40 13.34
N LYS A 165 -20.15 38.49 12.53
CA LYS A 165 -21.01 37.33 12.21
C LYS A 165 -20.25 36.31 11.39
N ARG A 166 -19.57 36.78 10.33
CA ARG A 166 -18.74 35.93 9.48
C ARG A 166 -17.54 35.34 10.23
N SER A 167 -16.92 36.10 11.12
CA SER A 167 -15.84 35.61 11.99
C SER A 167 -16.30 34.43 12.87
N TRP A 168 -17.47 34.54 13.50
CA TRP A 168 -18.05 33.44 14.28
C TRP A 168 -18.40 32.20 13.45
N GLN A 169 -18.97 32.38 12.25
CA GLN A 169 -19.25 31.27 11.35
C GLN A 169 -17.97 30.53 10.94
N LEU A 170 -16.92 31.27 10.55
CA LEU A 170 -15.63 30.69 10.19
C LEU A 170 -14.99 29.96 11.37
N GLN A 171 -15.07 30.53 12.58
CA GLN A 171 -14.57 29.91 13.80
C GLN A 171 -15.32 28.62 14.14
N ALA A 172 -16.65 28.59 13.99
CA ALA A 172 -17.45 27.39 14.23
C ALA A 172 -17.11 26.26 13.24
N VAL A 173 -17.00 26.58 11.95
CA VAL A 173 -16.58 25.61 10.92
C VAL A 173 -15.15 25.13 11.19
N ALA A 174 -14.23 26.02 11.56
CA ALA A 174 -12.87 25.66 11.91
C ALA A 174 -12.81 24.70 13.11
N LEU A 175 -13.62 24.94 14.15
CA LEU A 175 -13.71 24.05 15.31
C LEU A 175 -14.28 22.68 14.96
N LEU A 176 -15.34 22.63 14.15
CA LEU A 176 -15.92 21.36 13.69
C LEU A 176 -14.88 20.54 12.91
N LEU A 177 -14.16 21.17 11.96
CA LEU A 177 -13.13 20.50 11.18
C LEU A 177 -11.91 20.10 12.03
N SER A 178 -11.56 20.87 13.06
CA SER A 178 -10.53 20.50 14.05
C SER A 178 -10.96 19.26 14.83
N ALA A 179 -12.22 19.19 15.27
CA ALA A 179 -12.78 18.01 15.93
C ALA A 179 -12.77 16.78 15.01
N VAL A 180 -13.19 16.93 13.75
CA VAL A 180 -13.09 15.85 12.75
C VAL A 180 -11.66 15.33 12.68
N ASN A 181 -10.65 16.21 12.58
CA ASN A 181 -9.26 15.78 12.58
C ASN A 181 -8.84 15.03 13.85
N LEU A 182 -9.11 15.63 15.01
CA LEU A 182 -8.60 15.16 16.30
C LEU A 182 -9.26 13.87 16.80
N PHE A 183 -10.52 13.62 16.47
CA PHE A 183 -11.22 12.39 16.88
C PHE A 183 -11.06 11.24 15.87
N SER A 184 -10.68 11.56 14.63
CA SER A 184 -10.53 10.59 13.54
C SER A 184 -9.30 9.71 13.67
N MET A 185 -8.10 10.31 13.69
CA MET A 185 -6.83 9.57 13.65
C MET A 185 -5.69 10.34 14.33
N GLU A 186 -4.61 9.64 14.66
CA GLU A 186 -3.51 10.15 15.49
C GLU A 186 -2.39 10.85 14.72
N TYR A 187 -2.25 10.59 13.41
CA TYR A 187 -1.12 11.07 12.59
C TYR A 187 -0.96 12.59 12.60
N PHE A 188 -2.06 13.34 12.57
CA PHE A 188 -2.05 14.80 12.52
C PHE A 188 -2.38 15.44 13.87
N PHE A 189 -2.46 14.64 14.95
CA PHE A 189 -2.88 15.12 16.26
C PHE A 189 -1.96 16.21 16.79
N MET A 190 -0.64 15.95 16.81
CA MET A 190 0.34 16.91 17.33
C MET A 190 0.52 18.15 16.43
N LEU A 191 0.17 18.06 15.15
CA LEU A 191 0.20 19.21 14.23
C LEU A 191 -0.84 20.28 14.59
N GLU A 192 -1.87 19.97 15.37
CA GLU A 192 -2.84 20.96 15.86
C GLU A 192 -2.17 22.02 16.74
N LEU A 193 -1.06 21.68 17.41
CA LEU A 193 -0.25 22.60 18.22
C LEU A 193 0.49 23.66 17.37
N LEU A 194 0.47 23.54 16.05
CA LEU A 194 0.98 24.57 15.12
C LEU A 194 0.07 25.81 15.09
N ARG A 195 -1.22 25.64 15.39
CA ARG A 195 -2.25 26.70 15.32
C ARG A 195 -1.89 27.98 16.09
N PRO A 196 -1.48 27.96 17.38
CA PRO A 196 -1.12 29.18 18.10
C PRO A 196 0.05 29.93 17.44
N LEU A 197 1.03 29.21 16.89
CA LEU A 197 2.14 29.82 16.16
C LEU A 197 1.66 30.54 14.89
N LEU A 198 0.78 29.90 14.12
CA LEU A 198 0.16 30.49 12.93
C LEU A 198 -0.66 31.74 13.28
N MET A 199 -1.48 31.67 14.34
CA MET A 199 -2.26 32.80 14.83
C MET A 199 -1.36 33.97 15.25
N TRP A 200 -0.28 33.68 15.99
CA TRP A 200 0.67 34.71 16.40
C TRP A 200 1.32 35.41 15.21
N VAL A 201 1.77 34.66 14.20
CA VAL A 201 2.38 35.22 12.99
C VAL A 201 1.41 36.12 12.21
N VAL A 202 0.12 35.76 12.16
CA VAL A 202 -0.91 36.53 11.46
C VAL A 202 -1.38 37.75 12.25
N MET A 203 -1.45 37.66 13.58
CA MET A 203 -1.93 38.72 14.47
C MET A 203 -0.83 39.70 14.90
N ARG A 204 0.43 39.44 14.54
CA ARG A 204 1.56 40.26 15.00
C ARG A 204 1.44 41.69 14.48
N GLU A 205 1.30 42.61 15.42
CA GLU A 205 1.30 44.06 15.18
C GLU A 205 2.59 44.65 15.72
N ASP A 206 3.31 45.39 14.88
CA ASP A 206 4.53 46.10 15.29
C ASP A 206 4.14 47.28 16.20
N GLY A 207 4.77 47.36 17.38
CA GLY A 207 4.50 48.41 18.39
C GLY A 207 3.61 47.99 19.57
N VAL A 208 2.96 46.81 19.54
CA VAL A 208 2.20 46.28 20.68
C VAL A 208 3.09 45.35 21.53
N PRO A 209 3.07 45.40 22.88
CA PRO A 209 3.86 44.51 23.72
C PRO A 209 3.58 43.02 23.44
N VAL A 210 4.64 42.21 23.29
CA VAL A 210 4.54 40.77 22.96
C VAL A 210 3.63 40.01 23.94
N ARG A 211 3.69 40.33 25.23
CA ARG A 211 2.85 39.71 26.26
C ARG A 211 1.36 39.88 25.98
N GLN A 212 0.92 41.08 25.56
CA GLN A 212 -0.49 41.34 25.24
C GLN A 212 -0.92 40.58 23.98
N GLN A 213 -0.03 40.45 23.00
CA GLN A 213 -0.29 39.68 21.78
C GLN A 213 -0.44 38.18 22.09
N LEU A 214 0.43 37.62 22.95
CA LEU A 214 0.35 36.22 23.38
C LEU A 214 -0.95 35.90 24.11
N VAL A 215 -1.42 36.78 25.01
CA VAL A 215 -2.70 36.58 25.70
C VAL A 215 -3.86 36.54 24.70
N LYS A 216 -3.88 37.43 23.70
CA LYS A 216 -4.90 37.41 22.64
C LYS A 216 -4.87 36.11 21.82
N VAL A 217 -3.67 35.62 21.49
CA VAL A 217 -3.50 34.34 20.78
C VAL A 217 -4.04 33.18 21.62
N LEU A 218 -3.67 33.11 22.90
CA LEU A 218 -4.15 32.06 23.81
C LEU A 218 -5.67 32.07 23.98
N GLN A 219 -6.30 33.26 24.09
CA GLN A 219 -7.76 33.38 24.16
C GLN A 219 -8.46 32.87 22.89
N ARG A 220 -7.89 33.14 21.71
CA ARG A 220 -8.42 32.65 20.43
C ARG A 220 -8.15 31.16 20.20
N TRP A 221 -7.07 30.64 20.79
CA TRP A 221 -6.69 29.24 20.71
C TRP A 221 -7.45 28.36 21.70
N LEU A 222 -7.89 28.91 22.84
CA LEU A 222 -8.53 28.16 23.92
C LEU A 222 -9.65 27.19 23.46
N PRO A 223 -10.59 27.57 22.57
CA PRO A 223 -11.61 26.63 22.10
C PRO A 223 -11.02 25.40 21.38
N TYR A 224 -9.96 25.58 20.60
CA TYR A 224 -9.27 24.48 19.91
C TYR A 224 -8.44 23.64 20.88
N LEU A 225 -7.82 24.28 21.88
CA LEU A 225 -7.11 23.58 22.96
C LEU A 225 -8.07 22.69 23.76
N LEU A 226 -9.29 23.15 24.04
CA LEU A 226 -10.31 22.33 24.72
C LEU A 226 -10.68 21.09 23.89
N VAL A 227 -10.86 21.24 22.58
CA VAL A 227 -11.13 20.09 21.69
C VAL A 227 -9.92 19.14 21.64
N PHE A 228 -8.70 19.68 21.56
CA PHE A 228 -7.46 18.91 21.60
C PHE A 228 -7.32 18.09 22.89
N LEU A 229 -7.55 18.72 24.04
CA LEU A 229 -7.51 18.05 25.34
C LEU A 229 -8.63 17.02 25.48
N ALA A 230 -9.84 17.33 25.03
CA ALA A 230 -10.97 16.39 25.04
C ALA A 230 -10.66 15.15 24.19
N ALA A 231 -10.13 15.32 22.99
CA ALA A 231 -9.71 14.21 22.13
C ALA A 231 -8.54 13.42 22.73
N GLY A 232 -7.59 14.10 23.38
CA GLY A 232 -6.48 13.45 24.09
C GLY A 232 -6.94 12.60 25.28
N VAL A 233 -7.82 13.14 26.11
CA VAL A 233 -8.45 12.39 27.22
C VAL A 233 -9.28 11.22 26.69
N TRP A 234 -10.04 11.45 25.62
CA TRP A 234 -10.85 10.41 25.00
C TRP A 234 -9.99 9.24 24.50
N ARG A 235 -8.84 9.52 23.87
CA ARG A 235 -7.90 8.47 23.43
C ARG A 235 -7.20 7.75 24.57
N ALA A 236 -6.71 8.50 25.55
CA ALA A 236 -5.88 7.93 26.61
C ALA A 236 -6.66 7.09 27.65
N PHE A 237 -7.95 7.38 27.86
CA PHE A 237 -8.72 6.78 28.96
C PHE A 237 -9.93 5.95 28.52
N LEU A 238 -10.37 6.01 27.26
CA LEU A 238 -11.54 5.25 26.79
C LEU A 238 -11.17 4.10 25.83
N PHE A 239 -9.90 3.97 25.41
CA PHE A 239 -9.45 2.89 24.52
C PHE A 239 -8.20 2.18 25.07
N ASP A 240 -8.41 1.09 25.80
CA ASP A 240 -7.35 0.25 26.38
C ASP A 240 -6.42 -0.36 25.32
N TYR A 241 -6.89 -0.54 24.09
CA TYR A 241 -6.14 -1.17 23.00
C TYR A 241 -4.98 -0.29 22.48
N GLN A 242 -5.11 1.04 22.54
CA GLN A 242 -4.06 1.98 22.13
C GLN A 242 -2.92 2.06 23.16
N THR A 243 -3.24 1.89 24.44
CA THR A 243 -2.28 1.88 25.56
C THR A 243 -1.51 0.56 25.66
N ASN A 244 -2.08 -0.57 25.22
CA ASN A 244 -1.45 -1.89 25.34
C ASN A 244 -0.55 -2.29 24.15
N ASN A 245 -0.81 -1.80 22.93
CA ASN A 245 0.00 -2.16 21.75
C ASN A 245 1.15 -1.20 21.45
N TYR A 246 1.13 0.02 22.02
CA TYR A 246 2.20 0.99 21.90
C TYR A 246 2.71 1.32 23.30
N GLU A 247 3.44 0.39 23.91
CA GLU A 247 4.18 0.70 25.13
C GLU A 247 5.04 1.94 24.88
N VAL A 248 4.94 2.93 25.75
CA VAL A 248 5.77 4.14 25.68
C VAL A 248 7.18 3.77 26.15
N GLY A 249 7.88 2.94 25.39
CA GLY A 249 9.20 2.40 25.72
C GLY A 249 10.25 3.49 25.95
N LEU A 250 10.01 4.71 25.44
CA LEU A 250 10.85 5.87 25.70
C LEU A 250 10.92 6.22 27.20
N LEU A 251 9.83 6.08 27.95
CA LEU A 251 9.79 6.38 29.39
C LEU A 251 10.64 5.39 30.20
N GLU A 252 10.65 4.12 29.80
CA GLU A 252 11.48 3.10 30.43
C GLU A 252 12.96 3.25 30.06
N MET A 253 13.26 3.55 28.79
CA MET A 253 14.63 3.85 28.34
C MET A 253 15.21 5.09 29.03
N LEU A 254 14.40 6.15 29.21
CA LEU A 254 14.83 7.35 29.94
C LEU A 254 15.10 7.08 31.43
N ARG A 255 14.40 6.12 32.04
CA ARG A 255 14.65 5.71 33.44
C ARG A 255 15.94 4.91 33.59
N THR A 256 16.30 4.10 32.59
CA THR A 256 17.49 3.25 32.62
C THR A 256 18.77 3.99 32.26
N ASN A 257 18.79 4.75 31.15
CA ASN A 257 19.99 5.47 30.67
C ASN A 257 19.64 6.83 30.02
N PRO A 258 19.36 7.89 30.82
CA PRO A 258 18.79 9.14 30.31
C PRO A 258 19.67 9.84 29.26
N LEU A 259 20.99 9.92 29.48
CA LEU A 259 21.89 10.62 28.56
C LEU A 259 21.97 9.92 27.20
N GLN A 260 22.12 8.59 27.21
CA GLN A 260 22.20 7.81 25.98
C GLN A 260 20.87 7.86 25.22
N THR A 261 19.73 7.70 25.91
CA THR A 261 18.41 7.79 25.28
C THR A 261 18.17 9.16 24.65
N ILE A 262 18.56 10.26 25.31
CA ILE A 262 18.46 11.61 24.73
C ILE A 262 19.34 11.76 23.49
N LEU A 263 20.59 11.27 23.52
CA LEU A 263 21.49 11.34 22.37
C LEU A 263 20.99 10.50 21.20
N THR A 264 20.50 9.28 21.45
CA THR A 264 19.89 8.42 20.44
C THR A 264 18.64 9.08 19.86
N LEU A 265 17.75 9.60 20.70
CA LEU A 265 16.53 10.28 20.26
C LEU A 265 16.86 11.50 19.39
N LEU A 266 17.84 12.32 19.79
CA LEU A 266 18.28 13.45 18.98
C LEU A 266 18.84 12.99 17.62
N GLY A 267 19.63 11.91 17.62
CA GLY A 267 20.11 11.27 16.40
C GLY A 267 18.98 10.82 15.48
N THR A 268 17.97 10.14 16.03
CA THR A 268 16.77 9.69 15.31
C THR A 268 15.99 10.88 14.75
N VAL A 269 15.73 11.92 15.55
CA VAL A 269 15.05 13.14 15.10
C VAL A 269 15.79 13.78 13.92
N LEU A 270 17.10 13.98 14.03
CA LEU A 270 17.90 14.58 12.96
C LEU A 270 17.93 13.71 11.71
N TRP A 271 18.02 12.40 11.87
CA TRP A 271 17.98 11.44 10.77
C TRP A 271 16.63 11.47 10.05
N ASP A 272 15.52 11.39 10.78
CA ASP A 272 14.17 11.39 10.21
C ASP A 272 13.86 12.72 9.51
N LEU A 273 14.28 13.86 10.09
CA LEU A 273 14.17 15.16 9.44
C LEU A 273 15.03 15.24 8.17
N TRP A 274 16.27 14.74 8.21
CA TRP A 274 17.11 14.67 7.02
C TRP A 274 16.49 13.77 5.95
N GLN A 275 15.91 12.64 6.34
CA GLN A 275 15.30 11.70 5.42
C GLN A 275 14.06 12.29 4.73
N THR A 276 13.14 12.85 5.52
CA THR A 276 11.86 13.40 5.04
C THR A 276 12.02 14.71 4.26
N VAL A 277 13.02 15.54 4.59
CA VAL A 277 13.23 16.85 3.93
C VAL A 277 14.21 16.74 2.75
N LEU A 278 15.32 16.02 2.90
CA LEU A 278 16.45 16.01 1.96
C LEU A 278 16.59 14.69 1.21
N LYS A 279 16.79 13.55 1.91
CA LYS A 279 17.06 12.23 1.28
C LYS A 279 15.96 11.83 0.29
N VAL A 280 14.72 12.20 0.59
CA VAL A 280 13.53 11.91 -0.22
C VAL A 280 13.67 12.34 -1.69
N TRP A 281 14.38 13.44 -1.96
CA TRP A 281 14.60 13.92 -3.33
C TRP A 281 15.58 13.04 -4.11
N GLY A 282 16.37 12.20 -3.42
CA GLY A 282 17.19 11.18 -4.04
C GLY A 282 16.37 10.08 -4.74
N LEU A 283 15.18 9.75 -4.24
CA LEU A 283 14.27 8.75 -4.85
C LEU A 283 13.88 9.13 -6.28
N VAL A 284 13.73 10.43 -6.49
CA VAL A 284 13.35 10.99 -7.77
C VAL A 284 14.42 10.75 -8.85
N LEU A 285 15.69 10.62 -8.45
CA LEU A 285 16.83 10.35 -9.32
C LEU A 285 17.14 8.85 -9.50
N GLN A 286 16.47 7.97 -8.77
CA GLN A 286 16.66 6.52 -8.88
C GLN A 286 15.84 5.97 -10.03
N PHE A 287 16.39 5.89 -11.24
CA PHE A 287 15.68 5.36 -12.40
C PHE A 287 15.81 3.83 -12.50
N PRO A 288 14.69 3.09 -12.70
CA PRO A 288 14.76 1.65 -12.94
C PRO A 288 15.44 1.37 -14.28
N ARG A 289 15.98 0.16 -14.46
CA ARG A 289 16.60 -0.22 -15.73
C ARG A 289 15.55 -0.20 -16.85
N PHE A 290 15.98 0.20 -18.05
CA PHE A 290 15.08 0.35 -19.20
C PHE A 290 14.35 -0.95 -19.56
N GLU A 291 15.07 -2.07 -19.48
CA GLU A 291 14.56 -3.41 -19.78
C GLU A 291 13.53 -3.88 -18.75
N GLU A 292 13.82 -3.73 -17.46
CA GLU A 292 12.93 -4.13 -16.35
C GLU A 292 11.65 -3.27 -16.29
N PHE A 293 11.77 -1.96 -16.52
CA PHE A 293 10.61 -1.07 -16.51
C PHE A 293 9.81 -1.13 -17.81
N GLY A 294 10.43 -1.50 -18.93
CA GLY A 294 9.77 -1.68 -20.22
C GLY A 294 9.49 -0.37 -20.98
N PRO A 295 9.56 -0.39 -22.33
CA PRO A 295 9.53 0.82 -23.16
C PRO A 295 8.18 1.56 -23.11
N ARG A 296 7.07 0.82 -23.01
CA ARG A 296 5.72 1.41 -22.95
C ARG A 296 5.50 2.21 -21.66
N ALA A 297 5.96 1.67 -20.52
CA ALA A 297 5.87 2.37 -19.24
C ALA A 297 6.72 3.64 -19.24
N TRP A 298 7.94 3.58 -19.80
CA TRP A 298 8.78 4.76 -19.99
C TRP A 298 8.13 5.83 -20.85
N LEU A 299 7.47 5.43 -21.95
CA LEU A 299 6.74 6.35 -22.81
C LEU A 299 5.61 7.06 -22.07
N ILE A 300 4.81 6.32 -21.30
CA ILE A 300 3.71 6.89 -20.48
C ILE A 300 4.27 7.92 -19.48
N VAL A 301 5.30 7.53 -18.71
CA VAL A 301 5.93 8.42 -17.73
C VAL A 301 6.49 9.66 -18.41
N ALA A 302 7.18 9.53 -19.55
CA ALA A 302 7.79 10.65 -20.27
C ALA A 302 6.74 11.62 -20.83
N VAL A 303 5.69 11.11 -21.49
CA VAL A 303 4.63 11.93 -22.10
C VAL A 303 3.86 12.70 -21.03
N ILE A 304 3.46 12.03 -19.94
CA ILE A 304 2.70 12.67 -18.86
C ILE A 304 3.58 13.68 -18.10
N SER A 305 4.85 13.34 -17.83
CA SER A 305 5.79 14.26 -17.18
C SER A 305 6.04 15.51 -18.03
N LEU A 306 6.17 15.35 -19.36
CA LEU A 306 6.28 16.46 -20.29
C LEU A 306 5.00 17.31 -20.31
N ALA A 307 3.82 16.69 -20.33
CA ALA A 307 2.54 17.38 -20.25
C ALA A 307 2.41 18.20 -18.95
N LEU A 308 2.81 17.62 -17.81
CA LEU A 308 2.85 18.31 -16.52
C LEU A 308 3.83 19.48 -16.54
N LEU A 309 5.04 19.31 -17.09
CA LEU A 309 6.04 20.36 -17.22
C LEU A 309 5.52 21.54 -18.04
N VAL A 310 4.97 21.26 -19.22
CA VAL A 310 4.40 22.29 -20.11
C VAL A 310 3.24 22.99 -19.42
N PHE A 311 2.31 22.23 -18.83
CA PHE A 311 1.15 22.76 -18.14
C PHE A 311 1.52 23.70 -16.98
N VAL A 312 2.33 23.22 -16.04
CA VAL A 312 2.73 23.99 -14.86
C VAL A 312 3.55 25.21 -15.29
N SER A 313 4.47 25.06 -16.24
CA SER A 313 5.27 26.19 -16.74
C SER A 313 4.41 27.28 -17.38
N LEU A 314 3.40 26.91 -18.17
CA LEU A 314 2.46 27.86 -18.78
C LEU A 314 1.64 28.60 -17.71
N VAL A 315 1.14 27.89 -16.69
CA VAL A 315 0.41 28.50 -15.58
C VAL A 315 1.31 29.47 -14.79
N MET A 316 2.54 29.06 -14.45
CA MET A 316 3.48 29.91 -13.73
C MET A 316 3.87 31.15 -14.54
N PHE A 317 4.10 30.98 -15.84
CA PHE A 317 4.39 32.09 -16.75
C PHE A 317 3.23 33.09 -16.83
N TRP A 318 2.00 32.59 -16.95
CA TRP A 318 0.81 33.44 -17.00
C TRP A 318 0.57 34.19 -15.68
N LEU A 319 0.71 33.52 -14.53
CA LEU A 319 0.62 34.16 -13.22
C LEU A 319 1.73 35.19 -12.99
N GLY A 320 2.94 34.92 -13.51
CA GLY A 320 4.07 35.85 -13.49
C GLY A 320 3.78 37.13 -14.25
N ARG A 321 3.15 37.06 -15.43
CA ARG A 321 2.74 38.24 -16.22
C ARG A 321 1.69 39.11 -15.55
N GLN A 322 0.83 38.52 -14.72
CA GLN A 322 -0.22 39.26 -13.99
C GLN A 322 0.27 39.88 -12.68
N SER A 323 1.41 39.42 -12.19
CA SER A 323 1.98 39.95 -10.96
C SER A 323 2.61 41.30 -11.26
N ALA A 324 2.19 42.35 -10.56
CA ALA A 324 2.82 43.66 -10.70
C ALA A 324 4.32 43.55 -10.37
N PRO A 325 5.21 44.30 -11.07
CA PRO A 325 6.61 44.39 -10.71
C PRO A 325 6.72 44.88 -9.26
N SER A 326 7.07 43.99 -8.33
CA SER A 326 7.30 44.36 -6.94
C SER A 326 8.62 45.12 -6.85
N GLU A 327 8.59 46.37 -6.38
CA GLU A 327 9.79 47.10 -5.98
C GLU A 327 10.37 46.44 -4.72
N LYS A 328 11.27 45.48 -4.94
CA LYS A 328 11.95 44.59 -3.98
C LYS A 328 11.06 43.49 -3.36
N PRO A 329 11.47 42.21 -3.43
CA PRO A 329 10.73 41.12 -2.78
C PRO A 329 10.89 41.22 -1.26
N GLU A 330 9.77 41.36 -0.54
CA GLU A 330 9.75 41.33 0.92
C GLU A 330 10.09 39.90 1.41
N ARG A 331 11.25 39.74 2.05
CA ARG A 331 11.73 38.41 2.51
C ARG A 331 11.19 37.98 3.88
N SER A 332 10.62 38.92 4.63
CA SER A 332 10.12 38.71 6.00
C SER A 332 9.10 37.57 6.11
N PRO A 333 8.09 37.44 5.22
CA PRO A 333 7.13 36.34 5.29
C PRO A 333 7.76 34.95 5.12
N TYR A 334 8.78 34.84 4.27
CA TYR A 334 9.47 33.57 3.99
C TYR A 334 10.33 33.09 5.16
N TRP A 335 10.97 34.02 5.89
CA TRP A 335 11.65 33.66 7.14
C TRP A 335 10.68 33.16 8.21
N LYS A 336 9.53 33.82 8.37
CA LYS A 336 8.50 33.41 9.33
C LYS A 336 7.93 32.02 8.97
N SER A 337 7.65 31.77 7.70
CA SER A 337 7.16 30.47 7.24
C SER A 337 8.21 29.36 7.32
N LEU A 338 9.50 29.68 7.17
CA LEU A 338 10.58 28.72 7.40
C LEU A 338 10.60 28.24 8.85
N TRP A 339 10.43 29.15 9.82
CA TRP A 339 10.30 28.77 11.23
C TRP A 339 9.04 27.94 11.51
N ILE A 340 7.89 28.32 10.93
CA ILE A 340 6.66 27.52 11.01
C ILE A 340 6.89 26.12 10.43
N ALA A 341 7.60 26.00 9.31
CA ALA A 341 7.91 24.73 8.68
C ALA A 341 8.76 23.82 9.60
N LEU A 342 9.80 24.37 10.23
CA LEU A 342 10.63 23.62 11.18
C LEU A 342 9.82 23.12 12.38
N VAL A 343 8.96 23.96 12.96
CA VAL A 343 8.08 23.56 14.06
C VAL A 343 7.07 22.50 13.60
N ALA A 344 6.50 22.63 12.39
CA ALA A 344 5.59 21.65 11.82
C ALA A 344 6.28 20.29 11.62
N LEU A 345 7.52 20.27 11.12
CA LEU A 345 8.31 19.04 10.97
C LEU A 345 8.58 18.36 12.32
N LEU A 346 8.90 19.14 13.36
CA LEU A 346 9.09 18.59 14.71
C LEU A 346 7.78 18.01 15.26
N LEU A 347 6.68 18.76 15.19
CA LEU A 347 5.36 18.31 15.67
C LEU A 347 4.86 17.08 14.91
N ALA A 348 5.15 16.96 13.61
CA ALA A 348 4.84 15.79 12.80
C ALA A 348 5.54 14.52 13.31
N GLY A 349 6.78 14.64 13.81
CA GLY A 349 7.59 13.51 14.27
C GLY A 349 7.30 13.04 15.70
N VAL A 350 6.79 13.92 16.56
CA VAL A 350 6.56 13.62 17.99
C VAL A 350 5.84 12.27 18.22
N PRO A 351 4.72 11.95 17.55
CA PRO A 351 4.05 10.67 17.78
C PRO A 351 4.93 9.45 17.49
N PHE A 352 5.73 9.49 16.43
CA PHE A 352 6.58 8.38 15.98
C PHE A 352 7.80 8.20 16.89
N TRP A 353 8.40 9.31 17.34
CA TRP A 353 9.54 9.26 18.25
C TRP A 353 9.17 8.78 19.65
N LEU A 354 7.95 9.09 20.11
CA LEU A 354 7.45 8.60 21.40
C LEU A 354 7.13 7.11 21.38
N THR A 355 6.67 6.59 20.23
CA THR A 355 6.27 5.19 20.03
C THR A 355 7.38 4.33 19.41
N GLN A 356 8.54 4.93 19.11
CA GLN A 356 9.69 4.28 18.45
C GLN A 356 9.35 3.65 17.09
N ILE A 357 8.29 4.13 16.43
CA ILE A 357 7.92 3.68 15.10
C ILE A 357 8.92 4.28 14.10
N PRO A 358 9.61 3.44 13.29
CA PRO A 358 10.61 3.92 12.35
C PRO A 358 9.96 4.67 11.19
N ILE A 359 10.45 5.88 10.93
CA ILE A 359 10.08 6.65 9.73
C ILE A 359 10.97 6.16 8.59
N GLY A 360 10.35 5.75 7.47
CA GLY A 360 11.04 5.21 6.31
C GLY A 360 10.64 5.90 5.02
N LEU A 361 11.35 5.60 3.94
CA LEU A 361 11.05 6.06 2.57
C LEU A 361 10.60 4.93 1.64
N THR A 362 10.45 3.73 2.17
CA THR A 362 10.02 2.52 1.45
C THR A 362 8.73 2.01 2.07
N PHE A 363 7.94 1.30 1.26
CA PHE A 363 6.74 0.62 1.74
C PHE A 363 7.12 -0.38 2.85
N PRO A 364 6.33 -0.48 3.94
CA PRO A 364 5.13 0.30 4.26
C PRO A 364 5.39 1.59 5.05
N ASN A 365 6.63 1.86 5.44
CA ASN A 365 7.00 2.93 6.39
C ASN A 365 6.94 4.35 5.79
N ASP A 366 6.92 4.48 4.45
CA ASP A 366 6.78 5.78 3.77
C ASP A 366 5.47 6.51 4.14
N ARG A 367 4.45 5.78 4.62
CA ARG A 367 3.22 6.37 5.19
C ARG A 367 3.46 7.33 6.34
N PHE A 368 4.52 7.11 7.14
CA PHE A 368 4.82 7.95 8.30
C PHE A 368 5.43 9.30 7.90
N THR A 369 5.75 9.51 6.63
CA THR A 369 6.16 10.81 6.11
C THR A 369 4.97 11.75 5.83
N LEU A 370 3.74 11.22 5.77
CA LEU A 370 2.54 11.97 5.42
C LEU A 370 2.27 13.20 6.33
N PRO A 371 2.46 13.14 7.65
CA PRO A 371 2.33 14.33 8.52
C PRO A 371 3.41 15.40 8.26
N PHE A 372 4.57 15.00 7.74
CA PHE A 372 5.69 15.91 7.49
C PHE A 372 5.48 16.78 6.24
N ILE A 373 4.59 16.39 5.31
CA ILE A 373 4.44 17.04 4.01
C ILE A 373 4.11 18.54 4.14
N LEU A 374 3.29 18.94 5.13
CA LEU A 374 3.01 20.35 5.42
C LEU A 374 4.32 21.13 5.68
N GLY A 375 5.15 20.60 6.57
CA GLY A 375 6.45 21.19 6.90
C GLY A 375 7.39 21.20 5.70
N VAL A 376 7.51 20.10 4.97
CA VAL A 376 8.37 19.99 3.78
C VAL A 376 7.97 21.00 2.70
N ALA A 377 6.68 21.11 2.39
CA ALA A 377 6.18 22.02 1.36
C ALA A 377 6.46 23.48 1.71
N LEU A 378 6.20 23.89 2.96
CA LEU A 378 6.52 25.24 3.43
C LEU A 378 8.03 25.48 3.49
N PHE A 379 8.82 24.49 3.92
CA PHE A 379 10.27 24.57 4.02
C PHE A 379 10.90 24.86 2.66
N TRP A 380 10.64 24.03 1.65
CA TRP A 380 11.28 24.14 0.34
C TRP A 380 10.90 25.40 -0.41
N VAL A 381 9.62 25.81 -0.37
CA VAL A 381 9.20 27.08 -0.98
C VAL A 381 9.82 28.26 -0.26
N SER A 382 9.82 28.28 1.08
CA SER A 382 10.42 29.38 1.86
C SER A 382 11.91 29.48 1.59
N MET A 383 12.62 28.36 1.66
CA MET A 383 14.06 28.29 1.41
C MET A 383 14.40 28.80 0.01
N MET A 384 13.68 28.33 -1.03
CA MET A 384 13.93 28.74 -2.41
C MET A 384 13.67 30.24 -2.63
N MET A 385 12.61 30.80 -2.03
CA MET A 385 12.28 32.22 -2.15
C MET A 385 13.26 33.13 -1.40
N LEU A 386 14.00 32.60 -0.42
CA LEU A 386 15.06 33.32 0.30
C LEU A 386 16.39 33.38 -0.47
N ILE A 387 16.65 32.46 -1.41
CA ILE A 387 17.86 32.45 -2.23
C ILE A 387 17.92 33.70 -3.10
N PRO A 388 19.04 34.46 -3.14
CA PRO A 388 19.16 35.72 -3.89
C PRO A 388 19.37 35.52 -5.41
N ILE A 389 18.54 34.70 -6.06
CA ILE A 389 18.52 34.50 -7.53
C ILE A 389 17.27 35.13 -8.15
N ARG A 390 17.21 35.20 -9.49
CA ARG A 390 16.05 35.76 -10.20
C ARG A 390 14.80 34.91 -9.94
N ARG A 391 13.66 35.57 -9.74
CA ARG A 391 12.40 34.92 -9.36
C ARG A 391 11.94 33.82 -10.33
N TRP A 392 12.16 34.00 -11.64
CA TRP A 392 11.84 32.96 -12.62
C TRP A 392 12.72 31.71 -12.49
N MET A 393 13.96 31.84 -12.00
CA MET A 393 14.84 30.71 -11.71
C MET A 393 14.39 29.98 -10.45
N GLN A 394 14.01 30.71 -9.40
CA GLN A 394 13.44 30.13 -8.17
C GLN A 394 12.20 29.28 -8.50
N VAL A 395 11.28 29.85 -9.27
CA VAL A 395 10.06 29.15 -9.71
C VAL A 395 10.41 27.98 -10.65
N GLY A 396 11.34 28.17 -11.60
CA GLY A 396 11.78 27.11 -12.51
C GLY A 396 12.36 25.89 -11.79
N LEU A 397 13.15 26.09 -10.74
CA LEU A 397 13.68 25.00 -9.91
C LEU A 397 12.57 24.26 -9.15
N LEU A 398 11.58 24.98 -8.60
CA LEU A 398 10.42 24.35 -7.95
C LEU A 398 9.56 23.59 -8.94
N VAL A 399 9.35 24.12 -10.15
CA VAL A 399 8.63 23.41 -11.22
C VAL A 399 9.37 22.14 -11.62
N LEU A 400 10.69 22.20 -11.79
CA LEU A 400 11.50 21.02 -12.06
C LEU A 400 11.36 19.98 -10.95
N ALA A 401 11.45 20.38 -9.68
CA ALA A 401 11.26 19.49 -8.55
C ALA A 401 9.86 18.84 -8.55
N VAL A 402 8.80 19.61 -8.79
CA VAL A 402 7.42 19.11 -8.89
C VAL A 402 7.27 18.10 -10.02
N VAL A 403 7.84 18.38 -11.20
CA VAL A 403 7.76 17.49 -12.37
C VAL A 403 8.51 16.20 -12.14
N LEU A 404 9.75 16.27 -11.65
CA LEU A 404 10.54 15.07 -11.37
C LEU A 404 9.87 14.22 -10.27
N SER A 405 9.32 14.86 -9.24
CA SER A 405 8.56 14.15 -8.20
C SER A 405 7.26 13.54 -8.74
N GLY A 406 6.56 14.24 -9.65
CA GLY A 406 5.42 13.68 -10.38
C GLY A 406 5.81 12.47 -11.25
N ALA A 407 6.97 12.52 -11.90
CA ALA A 407 7.51 11.39 -12.64
C ALA A 407 7.83 10.18 -11.74
N TYR A 408 8.29 10.42 -10.51
CA TYR A 408 8.45 9.36 -9.52
C TYR A 408 7.10 8.74 -9.12
N GLN A 409 6.09 9.57 -8.83
CA GLN A 409 4.74 9.10 -8.52
C GLN A 409 4.12 8.28 -9.67
N LEU A 410 4.33 8.69 -10.93
CA LEU A 410 3.91 7.93 -12.11
C LEU A 410 4.59 6.56 -12.20
N ARG A 411 5.89 6.48 -11.89
CA ARG A 411 6.62 5.20 -11.87
C ARG A 411 6.08 4.26 -10.79
N MET A 412 5.76 4.80 -9.61
CA MET A 412 5.10 4.03 -8.57
C MET A 412 3.72 3.54 -9.03
N GLY A 413 2.94 4.35 -9.74
CA GLY A 413 1.64 3.93 -10.28
C GLY A 413 1.74 2.75 -11.23
N VAL A 414 2.78 2.68 -12.07
CA VAL A 414 3.07 1.50 -12.91
C VAL A 414 3.39 0.28 -12.05
N GLN A 415 4.12 0.46 -10.95
CA GLN A 415 4.45 -0.65 -10.05
C GLN A 415 3.20 -1.20 -9.36
N PHE A 416 2.34 -0.34 -8.82
CA PHE A 416 1.05 -0.74 -8.24
C PHE A 416 0.15 -1.46 -9.26
N GLN A 417 0.12 -0.98 -10.51
CA GLN A 417 -0.63 -1.61 -11.59
C GLN A 417 -0.13 -3.04 -11.87
N ARG A 418 1.19 -3.24 -11.96
CA ARG A 418 1.80 -4.57 -12.14
C ARG A 418 1.54 -5.50 -10.97
N ASP A 419 1.65 -4.98 -9.74
CA ASP A 419 1.42 -5.74 -8.52
C ASP A 419 -0.04 -6.22 -8.42
N TRP A 420 -0.99 -5.40 -8.87
CA TRP A 420 -2.39 -5.78 -8.97
C TRP A 420 -2.65 -6.87 -10.01
N GLU A 421 -2.05 -6.77 -11.20
CA GLU A 421 -2.13 -7.86 -12.18
C GLU A 421 -1.51 -9.16 -11.64
N GLN A 422 -0.42 -9.04 -10.89
CA GLN A 422 0.31 -10.16 -10.30
C GLN A 422 -0.52 -10.85 -9.21
N GLN A 423 -1.18 -10.09 -8.35
CA GLN A 423 -2.11 -10.60 -7.35
C GLN A 423 -3.34 -11.25 -8.01
N THR A 424 -3.89 -10.62 -9.04
CA THR A 424 -5.02 -11.16 -9.80
C THR A 424 -4.67 -12.53 -10.39
N ARG A 425 -3.49 -12.64 -11.03
CA ARG A 425 -2.98 -13.93 -11.54
C ARG A 425 -2.79 -14.96 -10.42
N PHE A 426 -2.29 -14.55 -9.26
CA PHE A 426 -2.12 -15.43 -8.10
C PHE A 426 -3.46 -16.05 -7.68
N PHE A 427 -4.52 -15.26 -7.48
CA PHE A 427 -5.82 -15.78 -7.05
C PHE A 427 -6.54 -16.61 -8.12
N TRP A 428 -6.41 -16.26 -9.41
CA TRP A 428 -6.93 -17.11 -10.49
C TRP A 428 -6.25 -18.48 -10.51
N GLN A 429 -4.93 -18.52 -10.43
CA GLN A 429 -4.19 -19.78 -10.36
C GLN A 429 -4.50 -20.58 -9.09
N MET A 430 -4.73 -19.90 -7.97
CA MET A 430 -5.15 -20.53 -6.73
C MET A 430 -6.47 -21.28 -6.91
N VAL A 431 -7.50 -20.64 -7.48
CA VAL A 431 -8.80 -21.27 -7.72
C VAL A 431 -8.74 -22.40 -8.76
N TRP A 432 -7.86 -22.30 -9.76
CA TRP A 432 -7.65 -23.40 -10.71
C TRP A 432 -7.12 -24.65 -10.01
N ARG A 433 -6.16 -24.49 -9.09
CA ARG A 433 -5.52 -25.57 -8.34
C ARG A 433 -6.30 -26.04 -7.11
N ILE A 434 -7.06 -25.15 -6.48
CA ILE A 434 -7.80 -25.34 -5.22
C ILE A 434 -9.24 -24.88 -5.47
N PRO A 435 -10.13 -25.73 -6.01
CA PRO A 435 -11.49 -25.30 -6.35
C PRO A 435 -12.33 -24.92 -5.12
N ALA A 436 -12.18 -25.69 -4.04
CA ALA A 436 -12.73 -25.41 -2.72
C ALA A 436 -11.73 -25.81 -1.63
N LEU A 437 -11.95 -25.28 -0.43
CA LEU A 437 -11.09 -25.46 0.73
C LEU A 437 -11.96 -25.78 1.96
N GLU A 438 -11.51 -26.69 2.81
CA GLU A 438 -12.16 -26.98 4.09
C GLU A 438 -11.94 -25.82 5.08
N GLU A 439 -12.97 -25.47 5.85
CA GLU A 439 -12.88 -24.38 6.81
C GLU A 439 -11.82 -24.64 7.90
N ASN A 440 -11.31 -23.56 8.50
CA ASN A 440 -10.23 -23.56 9.48
C ASN A 440 -8.85 -23.94 8.93
N THR A 441 -8.68 -23.86 7.61
CA THR A 441 -7.41 -24.17 6.95
C THR A 441 -6.41 -23.01 7.00
N ILE A 442 -5.15 -23.35 7.28
CA ILE A 442 -4.00 -22.44 7.22
C ILE A 442 -3.28 -22.59 5.88
N ILE A 443 -3.02 -21.47 5.20
CA ILE A 443 -2.21 -21.45 3.98
C ILE A 443 -0.84 -20.86 4.30
N PHE A 444 0.20 -21.69 4.27
CA PHE A 444 1.58 -21.22 4.36
C PHE A 444 2.10 -20.84 2.98
N ALA A 445 2.71 -19.67 2.85
CA ALA A 445 3.39 -19.25 1.64
C ALA A 445 4.71 -18.56 1.99
N HIS A 446 5.66 -18.55 1.05
CA HIS A 446 6.81 -17.65 1.16
C HIS A 446 6.33 -16.21 1.01
N GLU A 447 7.19 -15.24 1.29
CA GLU A 447 6.96 -13.86 0.87
C GLU A 447 6.67 -13.85 -0.64
N LEU A 448 5.39 -13.76 -0.99
CA LEU A 448 4.91 -13.81 -2.36
C LEU A 448 5.54 -12.64 -3.13
N PRO A 449 5.70 -12.75 -4.46
CA PRO A 449 6.24 -11.68 -5.30
C PRO A 449 5.20 -10.56 -5.49
N LEU A 450 4.72 -10.02 -4.37
CA LEU A 450 3.66 -9.04 -4.20
C LEU A 450 4.15 -7.99 -3.21
N GLN A 451 4.43 -6.78 -3.69
CA GLN A 451 5.14 -5.78 -2.91
C GLN A 451 4.23 -4.99 -1.97
N PHE A 452 3.00 -4.70 -2.38
CA PHE A 452 2.07 -3.83 -1.66
C PHE A 452 1.02 -4.63 -0.88
N PHE A 453 1.39 -5.83 -0.44
CA PHE A 453 0.54 -6.76 0.27
C PHE A 453 1.29 -7.38 1.46
N SER A 454 0.55 -7.66 2.52
CA SER A 454 0.96 -8.53 3.62
C SER A 454 0.14 -9.81 3.62
N ASP A 455 0.64 -10.84 4.31
CA ASP A 455 -0.10 -12.08 4.57
C ASP A 455 -1.50 -11.82 5.17
N ASN A 456 -1.59 -10.87 6.10
CA ASN A 456 -2.84 -10.43 6.70
C ASN A 456 -3.79 -9.78 5.69
N SER A 457 -3.27 -8.96 4.76
CA SER A 457 -4.13 -8.38 3.72
C SER A 457 -4.64 -9.45 2.75
N LEU A 458 -3.79 -10.41 2.37
CA LEU A 458 -4.15 -11.49 1.46
C LEU A 458 -5.13 -12.48 2.08
N THR A 459 -5.13 -12.61 3.41
CA THR A 459 -6.18 -13.32 4.15
C THR A 459 -7.57 -12.76 3.82
N GLY A 460 -7.74 -11.44 3.68
CA GLY A 460 -9.00 -10.85 3.24
C GLY A 460 -9.40 -11.28 1.83
N GLY A 461 -8.45 -11.29 0.90
CA GLY A 461 -8.68 -11.77 -0.48
C GLY A 461 -9.03 -13.26 -0.53
N LEU A 462 -8.35 -14.08 0.28
CA LEU A 462 -8.60 -15.51 0.40
C LEU A 462 -10.03 -15.79 0.88
N ASN A 463 -10.46 -15.11 1.94
CA ASN A 463 -11.81 -15.26 2.46
C ASN A 463 -12.86 -14.69 1.50
N TRP A 464 -12.54 -13.64 0.74
CA TRP A 464 -13.46 -13.14 -0.29
C TRP A 464 -13.74 -14.17 -1.39
N ILE A 465 -12.83 -15.13 -1.60
CA ILE A 465 -12.99 -16.19 -2.60
C ILE A 465 -13.69 -17.41 -2.01
N TYR A 466 -13.21 -17.92 -0.87
CA TYR A 466 -13.64 -19.23 -0.34
C TYR A 466 -14.65 -19.16 0.81
N SER A 467 -14.83 -18.00 1.47
CA SER A 467 -15.76 -17.92 2.61
C SER A 467 -17.18 -17.73 2.13
N ASN A 468 -18.14 -18.38 2.81
CA ASN A 468 -19.55 -18.12 2.57
C ASN A 468 -19.89 -16.63 2.85
N PRO A 469 -20.45 -15.87 1.88
CA PRO A 469 -20.80 -14.46 2.07
C PRO A 469 -21.94 -14.25 3.08
N ASP A 470 -22.82 -15.23 3.29
CA ASP A 470 -23.95 -15.13 4.22
C ASP A 470 -23.61 -15.54 5.65
N ARG A 471 -22.30 -15.65 5.97
CA ARG A 471 -21.81 -16.02 7.29
C ARG A 471 -22.24 -14.98 8.34
N GLN A 472 -22.81 -15.45 9.45
CA GLN A 472 -23.31 -14.59 10.54
C GLN A 472 -22.48 -14.65 11.83
N ASP A 473 -21.55 -15.60 11.95
CA ASP A 473 -20.65 -15.66 13.08
C ASP A 473 -19.38 -14.82 12.85
N ASN A 474 -18.73 -14.42 13.93
CA ASN A 474 -17.47 -13.67 13.87
C ASN A 474 -16.26 -14.60 13.64
N SER A 475 -16.45 -15.78 13.04
CA SER A 475 -15.37 -16.70 12.72
C SER A 475 -14.77 -16.33 11.37
N ILE A 476 -13.45 -16.47 11.25
CA ILE A 476 -12.74 -16.31 9.99
C ILE A 476 -12.22 -17.70 9.61
N PRO A 477 -12.67 -18.29 8.49
CA PRO A 477 -12.38 -19.69 8.17
C PRO A 477 -10.98 -19.92 7.61
N TYR A 478 -10.34 -18.93 7.00
CA TYR A 478 -9.04 -19.13 6.35
C TYR A 478 -8.05 -18.05 6.72
N VAL A 479 -6.77 -18.42 6.84
CA VAL A 479 -5.66 -17.48 7.02
C VAL A 479 -4.52 -17.82 6.08
N LEU A 480 -3.86 -16.77 5.59
CA LEU A 480 -2.61 -16.90 4.86
C LEU A 480 -1.48 -16.40 5.73
N TYR A 481 -0.45 -17.22 5.91
CA TYR A 481 0.70 -16.94 6.75
C TYR A 481 2.01 -16.96 5.99
N TYR A 482 2.83 -15.96 6.26
CA TYR A 482 4.27 -16.02 6.00
C TYR A 482 4.96 -16.56 7.27
N PRO A 483 5.60 -17.74 7.20
CA PRO A 483 6.31 -18.31 8.36
C PRO A 483 7.32 -17.33 8.98
N THR A 484 7.97 -16.50 8.15
CA THR A 484 8.92 -15.46 8.58
C THR A 484 8.32 -14.40 9.50
N VAL A 485 6.99 -14.20 9.47
CA VAL A 485 6.27 -13.20 10.25
C VAL A 485 5.51 -13.83 11.41
N ARG A 486 4.92 -15.02 11.20
CA ARG A 486 3.91 -15.59 12.11
C ARG A 486 4.46 -16.55 13.15
N VAL A 487 5.62 -17.15 12.91
CA VAL A 487 6.27 -18.03 13.88
C VAL A 487 6.71 -17.20 15.11
N GLY A 488 6.33 -17.65 16.30
CA GLY A 488 6.51 -16.92 17.56
C GLY A 488 5.45 -15.85 17.84
N GLN A 489 4.50 -15.64 16.92
CA GLN A 489 3.35 -14.75 17.11
C GLN A 489 2.04 -15.55 17.15
N ALA A 490 1.42 -15.79 15.98
CA ALA A 490 0.18 -16.54 15.86
C ALA A 490 0.43 -18.06 15.87
N VAL A 491 1.57 -18.50 15.33
CA VAL A 491 1.99 -19.90 15.29
C VAL A 491 3.16 -20.08 16.24
N ARG A 492 3.05 -20.98 17.23
CA ARG A 492 4.12 -21.19 18.22
C ARG A 492 5.36 -21.84 17.60
N ALA A 493 5.16 -22.90 16.84
CA ALA A 493 6.20 -23.65 16.14
C ALA A 493 5.60 -24.32 14.89
N LEU A 494 6.44 -24.65 13.91
CA LEU A 494 6.04 -25.35 12.68
C LEU A 494 6.01 -26.87 12.91
N THR A 495 5.27 -27.32 13.92
CA THR A 495 5.08 -28.73 14.27
C THR A 495 3.63 -29.15 14.03
N PRO A 496 3.36 -30.42 13.67
CA PRO A 496 2.00 -30.91 13.55
C PRO A 496 1.20 -30.77 14.86
N ASP A 497 -0.12 -30.73 14.73
CA ASP A 497 -1.12 -30.76 15.81
C ASP A 497 -1.07 -29.57 16.79
N GLU A 498 -0.53 -28.43 16.37
CA GLU A 498 -0.51 -27.21 17.18
C GLU A 498 -1.76 -26.37 16.93
N PRO A 499 -2.55 -26.04 17.97
CA PRO A 499 -3.70 -25.15 17.82
C PRO A 499 -3.26 -23.72 17.56
N VAL A 500 -3.91 -23.07 16.60
CA VAL A 500 -3.65 -21.69 16.19
C VAL A 500 -4.88 -20.84 16.47
N HIS A 501 -4.66 -19.69 17.11
CA HIS A 501 -5.69 -18.67 17.33
C HIS A 501 -5.14 -17.31 16.91
N GLN A 502 -5.92 -16.57 16.11
CA GLN A 502 -5.59 -15.20 15.75
C GLN A 502 -6.84 -14.32 15.72
N ASN A 503 -6.76 -13.21 16.45
CA ASN A 503 -7.73 -12.13 16.33
C ASN A 503 -7.38 -11.20 15.15
N LEU A 504 -8.33 -11.00 14.24
CA LEU A 504 -8.19 -10.19 13.02
C LEU A 504 -9.02 -8.89 13.09
N LEU A 505 -9.32 -8.42 14.31
CA LEU A 505 -10.14 -7.26 14.66
C LEU A 505 -11.64 -7.36 14.33
N VAL A 506 -11.98 -7.96 13.19
CA VAL A 506 -13.37 -8.18 12.77
C VAL A 506 -13.93 -9.52 13.26
N GLY A 507 -13.04 -10.48 13.51
CA GLY A 507 -13.37 -11.83 13.93
C GLY A 507 -12.12 -12.59 14.37
N ASP A 508 -12.33 -13.85 14.76
CA ASP A 508 -11.27 -14.75 15.23
C ASP A 508 -11.12 -15.94 14.27
N PHE A 509 -9.87 -16.25 13.92
CA PHE A 509 -9.52 -17.51 13.28
C PHE A 509 -9.13 -18.53 14.34
N TYR A 510 -9.64 -19.75 14.20
CA TYR A 510 -9.25 -20.93 14.97
C TYR A 510 -8.91 -22.04 14.00
N GLY A 511 -7.73 -22.64 14.10
CA GLY A 511 -7.30 -23.74 13.23
C GLY A 511 -6.20 -24.57 13.85
N ASN A 512 -5.67 -25.52 13.08
CA ASN A 512 -4.58 -26.39 13.48
C ASN A 512 -3.48 -26.40 12.42
N THR A 513 -2.22 -26.52 12.82
CA THR A 513 -1.11 -26.66 11.87
C THR A 513 -1.17 -27.95 11.04
N SER A 514 -1.87 -28.99 11.50
CA SER A 514 -2.14 -30.19 10.71
C SER A 514 -3.14 -29.96 9.58
N ASP A 515 -4.02 -28.96 9.72
CA ASP A 515 -5.03 -28.59 8.72
C ASP A 515 -4.48 -27.43 7.87
N SER A 516 -3.33 -27.67 7.21
CA SER A 516 -2.62 -26.62 6.48
C SER A 516 -2.14 -27.05 5.10
N ILE A 517 -1.85 -26.08 4.24
CA ILE A 517 -1.20 -26.32 2.94
C ILE A 517 -0.03 -25.38 2.73
N ALA A 518 1.06 -25.87 2.16
CA ALA A 518 2.20 -25.06 1.73
C ALA A 518 2.10 -24.70 0.25
N LEU A 519 2.15 -23.40 -0.06
CA LEU A 519 2.10 -22.86 -1.40
C LEU A 519 3.44 -22.30 -1.84
N PHE A 520 3.78 -22.58 -3.10
CA PHE A 520 4.89 -21.96 -3.78
C PHE A 520 4.40 -21.19 -5.01
N TYR A 521 4.85 -19.94 -5.16
CA TYR A 521 4.49 -19.10 -6.29
C TYR A 521 5.62 -18.14 -6.64
N GLN A 522 6.28 -18.40 -7.77
CA GLN A 522 7.39 -17.58 -8.28
C GLN A 522 7.31 -17.46 -9.82
N PRO A 523 6.49 -16.54 -10.34
CA PRO A 523 6.35 -16.33 -11.78
C PRO A 523 7.71 -16.09 -12.45
N PRO A 524 7.92 -16.58 -13.68
CA PRO A 524 6.90 -17.15 -14.57
C PRO A 524 6.48 -18.59 -14.27
N ALA A 525 7.02 -19.24 -13.22
CA ALA A 525 6.51 -20.53 -12.75
C ALA A 525 5.09 -20.43 -12.21
N CYS A 526 4.36 -21.53 -12.35
CA CYS A 526 2.97 -21.65 -11.93
C CYS A 526 2.88 -21.79 -10.40
N LEU A 527 1.73 -21.43 -9.83
CA LEU A 527 1.40 -21.72 -8.44
C LEU A 527 1.35 -23.24 -8.23
N ARG A 528 2.01 -23.71 -7.18
CA ARG A 528 2.08 -25.12 -6.79
C ARG A 528 1.64 -25.27 -5.34
N VAL A 529 0.80 -26.27 -5.07
CA VAL A 529 0.62 -26.82 -3.73
C VAL A 529 1.74 -27.83 -3.55
N LEU A 530 2.58 -27.63 -2.55
CA LEU A 530 3.76 -28.47 -2.37
C LEU A 530 3.37 -29.87 -1.92
N ASP A 531 4.05 -30.85 -2.47
CA ASP A 531 3.81 -32.26 -2.18
C ASP A 531 4.69 -32.72 -1.00
N PRO A 532 4.09 -33.17 0.13
CA PRO A 532 4.84 -33.60 1.31
C PRO A 532 5.75 -34.80 1.08
N GLU A 533 5.51 -35.57 0.02
CA GLU A 533 6.30 -36.75 -0.30
C GLU A 533 7.38 -36.44 -1.34
N LEU A 534 7.05 -35.65 -2.38
CA LEU A 534 7.99 -35.40 -3.47
C LEU A 534 8.96 -34.25 -3.20
N GLU A 535 8.48 -33.20 -2.54
CA GLU A 535 9.18 -31.92 -2.47
C GLU A 535 9.96 -31.57 -1.18
N PRO A 536 10.05 -32.41 -0.12
CA PRO A 536 10.93 -32.11 1.03
C PRO A 536 12.39 -31.79 0.66
N ASP A 537 12.89 -32.48 -0.37
CA ASP A 537 14.25 -32.31 -0.89
C ASP A 537 14.33 -31.46 -2.16
N ASN A 538 13.24 -30.77 -2.54
CA ASN A 538 13.28 -29.82 -3.64
C ASN A 538 13.92 -28.50 -3.19
N TRP A 539 15.25 -28.37 -3.34
CA TRP A 539 15.95 -27.15 -2.92
C TRP A 539 15.74 -25.96 -3.88
N MET A 540 14.92 -26.11 -4.92
CA MET A 540 14.41 -24.96 -5.68
C MET A 540 13.32 -24.20 -4.90
N VAL A 541 12.73 -24.82 -3.87
CA VAL A 541 11.77 -24.17 -2.96
C VAL A 541 12.53 -23.48 -1.82
N PRO A 542 12.20 -22.21 -1.49
CA PRO A 542 12.77 -21.50 -0.35
C PRO A 542 12.64 -22.28 0.96
N LEU A 543 13.71 -22.27 1.77
CA LEU A 543 13.78 -23.05 3.03
C LEU A 543 12.57 -22.81 3.94
N GLN A 544 12.11 -21.57 4.05
CA GLN A 544 11.04 -21.17 4.99
C GLN A 544 9.69 -21.81 4.66
N VAL A 545 9.43 -22.12 3.40
CA VAL A 545 8.21 -22.85 3.00
C VAL A 545 8.47 -24.34 2.98
N ARG A 546 9.69 -24.76 2.65
CA ARG A 546 10.10 -26.16 2.71
C ARG A 546 9.96 -26.73 4.12
N GLU A 547 10.22 -25.93 5.14
CA GLU A 547 9.96 -26.24 6.57
C GLU A 547 8.46 -26.33 6.93
N THR A 548 7.54 -26.01 6.01
CA THR A 548 6.08 -26.19 6.20
C THR A 548 5.51 -27.33 5.36
N ILE A 549 6.32 -27.95 4.50
CA ILE A 549 5.87 -29.02 3.61
C ILE A 549 5.30 -30.21 4.39
N HIS A 550 5.94 -30.60 5.50
CA HIS A 550 5.46 -31.71 6.33
C HIS A 550 4.14 -31.43 7.07
N LEU A 551 3.66 -30.18 7.05
CA LEU A 551 2.37 -29.76 7.60
C LEU A 551 1.26 -29.75 6.54
N THR A 552 1.59 -30.04 5.28
CA THR A 552 0.64 -29.97 4.16
C THR A 552 -0.28 -31.18 4.17
N ASP A 553 -1.56 -30.96 4.43
CA ASP A 553 -2.63 -31.93 4.21
C ASP A 553 -3.39 -31.58 2.94
N TRP A 554 -3.43 -32.50 1.98
CA TRP A 554 -4.17 -32.31 0.74
C TRP A 554 -5.67 -32.55 0.88
N ASN A 555 -6.13 -33.23 1.94
CA ASN A 555 -7.54 -33.56 2.11
C ASN A 555 -8.41 -32.32 2.33
N VAL A 556 -7.82 -31.22 2.80
CA VAL A 556 -8.50 -29.93 2.94
C VAL A 556 -8.85 -29.30 1.60
N ILE A 557 -8.23 -29.73 0.49
CA ILE A 557 -8.57 -29.25 -0.87
C ILE A 557 -9.72 -30.08 -1.42
N LEU A 558 -10.86 -29.43 -1.67
CA LEU A 558 -12.08 -30.06 -2.13
C LEU A 558 -12.28 -29.82 -3.64
N PRO A 559 -12.77 -30.83 -4.40
CA PRO A 559 -13.01 -30.67 -5.84
C PRO A 559 -14.23 -29.80 -6.16
N GLU A 560 -15.19 -29.70 -5.23
CA GLU A 560 -16.43 -28.95 -5.36
C GLU A 560 -16.78 -28.24 -4.04
N PRO A 561 -17.49 -27.10 -4.09
CA PRO A 561 -17.89 -26.36 -5.29
C PRO A 561 -16.71 -25.63 -5.93
N GLN A 562 -16.70 -25.47 -7.25
CA GLN A 562 -15.70 -24.63 -7.93
C GLN A 562 -15.97 -23.15 -7.63
N HIS A 563 -15.21 -22.57 -6.71
CA HIS A 563 -15.26 -21.14 -6.46
C HIS A 563 -14.74 -20.37 -7.68
N VAL A 564 -15.11 -19.11 -7.79
CA VAL A 564 -14.60 -18.20 -8.82
C VAL A 564 -14.21 -16.91 -8.10
N PRO A 565 -13.04 -16.31 -8.40
CA PRO A 565 -12.69 -15.03 -7.80
C PRO A 565 -13.79 -13.98 -8.06
N PRO A 566 -14.08 -13.09 -7.08
CA PRO A 566 -15.05 -12.03 -7.27
C PRO A 566 -14.67 -11.13 -8.46
N ALA A 567 -15.67 -10.50 -9.08
CA ALA A 567 -15.53 -9.72 -10.31
C ALA A 567 -14.46 -8.61 -10.25
N ILE A 568 -14.07 -8.18 -9.05
CA ILE A 568 -12.95 -7.26 -8.83
C ILE A 568 -11.64 -7.78 -9.43
N PHE A 569 -11.38 -9.09 -9.41
CA PHE A 569 -10.19 -9.72 -9.98
C PHE A 569 -10.30 -9.91 -11.52
N GLY A 570 -11.26 -9.25 -12.15
CA GLY A 570 -11.45 -9.30 -13.59
C GLY A 570 -11.99 -10.64 -14.08
N SER A 571 -11.99 -10.82 -15.41
CA SER A 571 -12.38 -12.07 -16.05
C SER A 571 -11.26 -13.11 -15.95
N GLU A 572 -11.65 -14.39 -16.05
CA GLU A 572 -10.72 -15.49 -16.12
C GLU A 572 -9.65 -15.27 -17.22
N PRO A 573 -8.35 -15.38 -16.88
CA PRO A 573 -7.28 -15.30 -17.87
C PRO A 573 -7.38 -16.43 -18.90
N THR A 574 -6.83 -16.21 -20.10
CA THR A 574 -6.75 -17.26 -21.12
C THR A 574 -5.99 -18.48 -20.59
N HIS A 575 -6.52 -19.67 -20.83
CA HIS A 575 -5.93 -20.95 -20.40
C HIS A 575 -4.61 -21.23 -21.12
N GLY A 576 -3.50 -20.90 -20.46
CA GLY A 576 -2.13 -21.23 -20.87
C GLY A 576 -1.57 -22.45 -20.13
N TRP A 577 -0.25 -22.63 -20.13
CA TRP A 577 0.41 -23.78 -19.49
C TRP A 577 -0.01 -23.96 -18.03
N CYS A 578 0.00 -22.89 -17.22
CA CYS A 578 -0.32 -22.98 -15.80
C CYS A 578 -1.73 -23.48 -15.50
N TYR A 579 -2.72 -23.16 -16.35
CA TYR A 579 -4.08 -23.66 -16.17
C TYR A 579 -4.12 -25.19 -16.28
N TYR A 580 -3.58 -25.74 -17.37
CA TYR A 580 -3.59 -27.17 -17.61
C TYR A 580 -2.70 -27.93 -16.63
N PHE A 581 -1.54 -27.37 -16.28
CA PHE A 581 -0.68 -27.92 -15.23
C PHE A 581 -1.41 -28.01 -13.89
N GLN A 582 -2.08 -26.94 -13.44
CA GLN A 582 -2.76 -26.93 -12.14
C GLN A 582 -3.97 -27.85 -12.10
N LYS A 583 -4.73 -27.93 -13.19
CA LYS A 583 -5.82 -28.90 -13.32
C LYS A 583 -5.30 -30.34 -13.36
N ALA A 584 -4.17 -30.60 -14.01
CA ALA A 584 -3.54 -31.91 -14.04
C ALA A 584 -2.99 -32.29 -12.65
N ASP A 585 -2.37 -31.37 -11.92
CA ASP A 585 -1.89 -31.62 -10.56
C ASP A 585 -3.05 -31.88 -9.58
N LEU A 586 -4.19 -31.21 -9.76
CA LEU A 586 -5.40 -31.52 -9.00
C LEU A 586 -5.97 -32.90 -9.38
N ALA A 587 -6.07 -33.24 -10.67
CA ALA A 587 -6.54 -34.55 -11.12
C ALA A 587 -5.65 -35.68 -10.61
N ARG A 588 -4.32 -35.47 -10.62
CA ARG A 588 -3.31 -36.35 -10.03
C ARG A 588 -3.56 -36.56 -8.53
N GLN A 589 -3.82 -35.49 -7.77
CA GLN A 589 -4.16 -35.58 -6.35
C GLN A 589 -5.44 -36.42 -6.10
N LEU A 590 -6.40 -36.36 -7.02
CA LEU A 590 -7.66 -37.13 -6.95
C LEU A 590 -7.54 -38.56 -7.51
N GLY A 591 -6.38 -38.93 -8.07
CA GLY A 591 -6.16 -40.22 -8.73
C GLY A 591 -6.84 -40.39 -10.10
N ASP A 592 -7.27 -39.30 -10.73
CA ASP A 592 -7.90 -39.31 -12.07
C ASP A 592 -6.83 -39.22 -13.16
N TRP A 593 -6.19 -40.36 -13.44
CA TRP A 593 -5.07 -40.46 -14.38
C TRP A 593 -5.46 -40.20 -15.83
N ASP A 594 -6.68 -40.59 -16.23
CA ASP A 594 -7.20 -40.34 -17.58
C ASP A 594 -7.33 -38.83 -17.85
N GLU A 595 -7.81 -38.07 -16.86
CA GLU A 595 -7.88 -36.61 -16.96
C GLU A 595 -6.48 -35.96 -17.00
N VAL A 596 -5.51 -36.48 -16.23
CA VAL A 596 -4.11 -36.02 -16.31
C VAL A 596 -3.57 -36.17 -17.73
N GLN A 597 -3.79 -37.32 -18.38
CA GLN A 597 -3.36 -37.53 -19.77
C GLN A 597 -4.04 -36.54 -20.71
N ARG A 598 -5.37 -36.40 -20.62
CA ARG A 598 -6.14 -35.52 -21.50
C ARG A 598 -5.66 -34.07 -21.41
N LEU A 599 -5.39 -33.58 -20.19
CA LEU A 599 -4.88 -32.23 -19.96
C LEU A 599 -3.44 -32.08 -20.49
N GLY A 600 -2.61 -33.11 -20.33
CA GLY A 600 -1.25 -33.13 -20.87
C GLY A 600 -1.21 -33.05 -22.39
N GLU A 601 -2.03 -33.84 -23.09
CA GLU A 601 -2.13 -33.82 -24.55
C GLU A 601 -2.47 -32.43 -25.11
N ILE A 602 -3.29 -31.66 -24.39
CA ILE A 602 -3.60 -30.27 -24.74
C ILE A 602 -2.43 -29.36 -24.38
N ALA A 603 -1.90 -29.45 -23.15
CA ALA A 603 -0.86 -28.56 -22.63
C ALA A 603 0.42 -28.59 -23.49
N PHE A 604 0.88 -29.77 -23.89
CA PHE A 604 2.11 -29.94 -24.69
C PHE A 604 1.95 -29.54 -26.16
N GLN A 605 0.73 -29.28 -26.63
CA GLN A 605 0.47 -28.71 -27.97
C GLN A 605 0.47 -27.18 -27.98
N LEU A 606 0.46 -26.54 -26.80
CA LEU A 606 0.53 -25.09 -26.70
C LEU A 606 1.93 -24.59 -27.12
N ALA A 607 1.99 -23.32 -27.53
CA ALA A 607 3.26 -22.62 -27.74
C ALA A 607 3.94 -22.22 -26.41
N ASP A 608 3.27 -22.48 -25.28
CA ASP A 608 3.72 -22.19 -23.92
C ASP A 608 4.42 -23.42 -23.32
N GLN A 609 5.34 -23.21 -22.38
CA GLN A 609 6.19 -24.27 -21.83
C GLN A 609 6.34 -24.13 -20.31
N PRO A 610 6.64 -25.23 -19.60
CA PRO A 610 6.90 -25.19 -18.17
C PRO A 610 8.12 -24.32 -17.83
N ASN A 611 7.96 -23.52 -16.79
CA ASN A 611 9.00 -22.61 -16.28
C ASN A 611 9.73 -23.19 -15.05
N ASP A 612 9.21 -24.27 -14.47
CA ASP A 612 9.82 -25.03 -13.38
C ASP A 612 9.84 -26.53 -13.74
N PRO A 613 10.95 -27.27 -13.51
CA PRO A 613 11.02 -28.70 -13.83
C PRO A 613 9.98 -29.55 -13.09
N ALA A 614 9.52 -29.13 -11.90
CA ALA A 614 8.47 -29.81 -11.13
C ALA A 614 7.09 -29.70 -11.80
N GLU A 615 6.87 -28.75 -12.71
CA GLU A 615 5.60 -28.61 -13.44
C GLU A 615 5.34 -29.79 -14.41
N ARG A 616 6.33 -30.65 -14.65
CA ARG A 616 6.13 -31.89 -15.42
C ARG A 616 5.74 -33.09 -14.55
N PHE A 617 5.83 -32.99 -13.22
CA PHE A 617 5.62 -34.12 -12.31
C PHE A 617 4.24 -34.76 -12.45
N PRO A 618 3.13 -34.00 -12.57
CA PRO A 618 1.82 -34.61 -12.75
C PRO A 618 1.72 -35.49 -13.98
N PHE A 619 2.33 -35.06 -15.09
CA PHE A 619 2.29 -35.81 -16.34
C PHE A 619 3.21 -37.03 -16.31
N ILE A 620 4.39 -36.92 -15.69
CA ILE A 620 5.28 -38.08 -15.48
C ILE A 620 4.54 -39.17 -14.70
N GLU A 621 3.88 -38.78 -13.62
CA GLU A 621 3.12 -39.70 -12.77
C GLU A 621 1.92 -40.30 -13.50
N GLY A 622 1.06 -39.47 -14.10
CA GLY A 622 -0.12 -39.94 -14.81
C GLY A 622 0.20 -40.87 -15.97
N TYR A 623 1.24 -40.58 -16.76
CA TYR A 623 1.68 -41.47 -17.83
C TYR A 623 2.20 -42.80 -17.30
N ALA A 624 2.92 -42.81 -16.17
CA ALA A 624 3.37 -44.05 -15.56
C ALA A 624 2.19 -44.92 -15.08
N HIS A 625 1.18 -44.30 -14.45
CA HIS A 625 -0.05 -44.99 -14.00
C HIS A 625 -0.87 -45.59 -15.16
N LEU A 626 -0.83 -44.96 -16.33
CA LEU A 626 -1.48 -45.45 -17.55
C LEU A 626 -0.62 -46.43 -18.37
N GLY A 627 0.61 -46.74 -17.91
CA GLY A 627 1.54 -47.63 -18.61
C GLY A 627 2.25 -47.01 -19.82
N LEU A 628 2.16 -45.69 -19.98
CA LEU A 628 2.89 -44.89 -20.98
C LEU A 628 4.32 -44.62 -20.48
N TRP A 629 5.07 -45.70 -20.26
CA TRP A 629 6.38 -45.68 -19.62
C TRP A 629 7.43 -44.87 -20.39
N GLN A 630 7.38 -44.90 -21.72
CA GLN A 630 8.37 -44.22 -22.55
C GLN A 630 8.25 -42.70 -22.44
N GLU A 631 7.02 -42.20 -22.39
CA GLU A 631 6.65 -40.81 -22.20
C GLU A 631 7.07 -40.33 -20.80
N ALA A 632 6.77 -41.11 -19.76
CA ALA A 632 7.16 -40.80 -18.38
C ALA A 632 8.68 -40.68 -18.20
N VAL A 633 9.46 -41.62 -18.77
CA VAL A 633 10.94 -41.58 -18.74
C VAL A 633 11.46 -40.38 -19.54
N SER A 634 10.91 -40.12 -20.72
CA SER A 634 11.31 -38.98 -21.55
C SER A 634 11.10 -37.64 -20.83
N MET A 635 9.96 -37.46 -20.17
CA MET A 635 9.67 -36.23 -19.41
C MET A 635 10.54 -36.09 -18.17
N SER A 636 10.80 -37.19 -17.46
CA SER A 636 11.73 -37.21 -16.33
C SER A 636 13.13 -36.74 -16.76
N ALA A 637 13.63 -37.27 -17.88
CA ALA A 637 14.91 -36.86 -18.44
C ALA A 637 14.92 -35.38 -18.88
N GLN A 638 13.79 -34.82 -19.32
CA GLN A 638 13.69 -33.39 -19.64
C GLN A 638 13.75 -32.53 -18.38
N SER A 639 13.01 -32.88 -17.31
CA SER A 639 13.07 -32.17 -16.03
C SER A 639 14.46 -32.23 -15.40
N ALA A 640 15.09 -33.41 -15.40
CA ALA A 640 16.42 -33.61 -14.84
C ALA A 640 17.53 -32.81 -15.57
N LYS A 641 17.34 -32.48 -16.86
CA LYS A 641 18.28 -31.66 -17.63
C LYS A 641 18.26 -30.18 -17.25
N VAL A 642 17.17 -29.70 -16.64
CA VAL A 642 17.03 -28.27 -16.28
C VAL A 642 17.98 -27.91 -15.13
N SER A 643 18.04 -28.76 -14.10
CA SER A 643 18.90 -28.55 -12.93
C SER A 643 19.18 -29.88 -12.24
N THR A 644 20.36 -30.04 -11.64
CA THR A 644 20.66 -31.19 -10.78
C THR A 644 19.95 -31.11 -9.43
N VAL A 645 19.50 -29.92 -9.05
CA VAL A 645 18.85 -29.67 -7.75
C VAL A 645 17.48 -30.36 -7.63
N ILE A 646 16.81 -30.63 -8.75
CA ILE A 646 15.50 -31.31 -8.77
C ILE A 646 15.63 -32.84 -8.73
N HIS A 647 16.84 -33.40 -8.88
CA HIS A 647 17.05 -34.85 -8.97
C HIS A 647 16.47 -35.62 -7.77
N PRO A 648 16.66 -35.19 -6.51
CA PRO A 648 16.06 -35.87 -5.36
C PRO A 648 14.53 -35.96 -5.45
N ALA A 649 13.86 -34.87 -5.85
CA ALA A 649 12.41 -34.85 -6.01
C ALA A 649 11.92 -35.77 -7.15
N ILE A 650 12.71 -35.91 -8.23
CA ILE A 650 12.43 -36.88 -9.29
C ILE A 650 12.61 -38.32 -8.77
N CYS A 651 13.61 -38.58 -7.92
CA CYS A 651 13.79 -39.89 -7.31
C CYS A 651 12.59 -40.27 -6.44
N HIS A 652 12.15 -39.38 -5.53
CA HIS A 652 10.95 -39.59 -4.72
C HIS A 652 9.70 -39.84 -5.59
N LEU A 653 9.59 -39.16 -6.73
CA LEU A 653 8.50 -39.39 -7.69
C LEU A 653 8.51 -40.81 -8.26
N TRP A 654 9.68 -41.31 -8.66
CA TRP A 654 9.80 -42.68 -9.18
C TRP A 654 9.63 -43.73 -8.08
N ASP A 655 10.02 -43.44 -6.84
CA ASP A 655 9.73 -44.31 -5.69
C ASP A 655 8.22 -44.43 -5.45
N ARG A 656 7.48 -43.32 -5.53
CA ARG A 656 6.00 -43.34 -5.44
C ARG A 656 5.37 -44.12 -6.58
N ILE A 657 5.78 -43.84 -7.82
CA ILE A 657 5.32 -44.57 -9.01
C ILE A 657 5.60 -46.07 -8.85
N GLU A 658 6.76 -46.46 -8.32
CA GLU A 658 7.09 -47.86 -8.07
C GLU A 658 6.12 -48.50 -7.05
N ARG A 659 5.74 -47.79 -5.99
CA ARG A 659 4.80 -48.33 -4.99
C ARG A 659 3.37 -48.43 -5.49
N GLU A 660 2.93 -47.50 -6.34
CA GLU A 660 1.50 -47.37 -6.69
C GLU A 660 1.09 -48.07 -7.99
N THR A 661 2.04 -48.33 -8.91
CA THR A 661 1.73 -48.92 -10.23
C THR A 661 1.86 -50.45 -10.24
N GLN A 662 1.13 -51.13 -11.14
CA GLN A 662 1.18 -52.58 -11.26
C GLN A 662 2.55 -53.11 -11.73
N ASN A 663 2.99 -54.23 -11.16
CA ASN A 663 4.28 -54.82 -11.49
C ASN A 663 4.30 -55.38 -12.93
N SER A 664 5.23 -54.88 -13.75
CA SER A 664 5.47 -55.31 -15.12
C SER A 664 6.96 -55.24 -15.47
N LYS A 665 7.39 -55.93 -16.54
CA LYS A 665 8.79 -55.85 -16.99
C LYS A 665 9.13 -54.48 -17.56
N GLU A 666 8.13 -53.85 -18.18
CA GLU A 666 8.17 -52.52 -18.74
C GLU A 666 8.41 -51.48 -17.64
N LYS A 667 7.68 -51.59 -16.52
CA LYS A 667 7.88 -50.78 -15.31
C LYS A 667 9.32 -50.88 -14.79
N SER A 668 9.83 -52.09 -14.54
CA SER A 668 11.18 -52.25 -13.98
C SER A 668 12.27 -51.64 -14.87
N LYS A 669 12.12 -51.75 -16.20
CA LYS A 669 13.04 -51.10 -17.15
C LYS A 669 12.89 -49.57 -17.12
N ALA A 670 11.66 -49.06 -17.03
CA ALA A 670 11.39 -47.63 -17.00
C ALA A 670 11.99 -46.98 -15.74
N ILE A 671 11.78 -47.60 -14.56
CA ILE A 671 12.37 -47.17 -13.29
C ILE A 671 13.90 -47.12 -13.43
N GLN A 672 14.52 -48.21 -13.88
CA GLN A 672 15.98 -48.27 -14.07
C GLN A 672 16.48 -47.14 -14.99
N HIS A 673 15.81 -46.91 -16.13
CA HIS A 673 16.20 -45.84 -17.06
C HIS A 673 16.01 -44.43 -16.50
N ALA A 674 15.03 -44.23 -15.62
CA ALA A 674 14.77 -42.94 -15.02
C ALA A 674 15.69 -42.64 -13.82
N THR A 675 16.00 -43.64 -12.99
CA THR A 675 16.70 -43.45 -11.72
C THR A 675 18.22 -43.61 -11.81
N GLU A 676 18.74 -44.50 -12.66
CA GLU A 676 20.19 -44.71 -12.82
C GLU A 676 20.97 -43.43 -13.18
N PRO A 677 20.51 -42.60 -14.14
CA PRO A 677 21.23 -41.37 -14.50
C PRO A 677 21.25 -40.32 -13.38
N LEU A 678 20.30 -40.40 -12.45
CA LEU A 678 20.12 -39.45 -11.35
C LEU A 678 20.87 -39.89 -10.09
N GLN A 679 21.42 -41.11 -10.07
CA GLN A 679 22.06 -41.72 -8.90
C GLN A 679 21.13 -41.73 -7.67
N CYS A 680 19.85 -42.04 -7.88
CA CYS A 680 18.90 -42.19 -6.78
C CYS A 680 19.40 -43.25 -5.79
N GLU A 681 19.57 -42.87 -4.53
CA GLU A 681 19.84 -43.85 -3.47
C GLU A 681 18.55 -44.62 -3.20
N ALA A 682 18.61 -45.95 -3.19
CA ALA A 682 17.46 -46.76 -2.79
C ALA A 682 17.14 -46.47 -1.32
N GLN A 683 15.96 -45.91 -1.05
CA GLN A 683 15.52 -45.74 0.33
C GLN A 683 15.33 -47.12 0.99
N PRO A 684 15.80 -47.30 2.24
CA PRO A 684 15.74 -48.58 2.95
C PRO A 684 14.32 -49.08 3.24
#